data_AF-A0A955CEV8-F1
#
_entry.id   AF-A0A955CEV8-F1
#
_cell.length_a   1.000
_cell.length_b   1.000
_cell.length_c   1.000
_cell.angle_alpha   90.00
_cell.angle_beta   90.00
_cell.angle_gamma   90.00
#
_symmetry.space_group_name_H-M   'P 1'
#
loop_
_entity.id
_entity.type
_entity.pdbx_description
1 polymer ?
#
loop_
_entity_poly.entity_id
_entity_poly.type
_entity_poly.pdbx_seq_one_letter_code
_entity_poly.pdbx_strand_id
1 'polypeptide(L)'
;IIQSGSVDTNEFKLSVKTDTIVTGDGSLNVAGKAELNHATLLENGQLRMQGGNVSVNRLDNNATEGFGGIRGFGYLGVSDLLVNNERLVAENGLLQIAGPGNVDLDGATETGQVDVVAGDLEMGPGPQDPFDGAMIIGPDRYAALSSFNLGYGGTLFLWGNPGQPATITGRNPGDSHQFGGLVDVDGDAVISADLAIFDAFSSVDVPHGDDTLLLESAVTRLENGVRISGEGRLVQRGDIATHNSASGLVASIETEVFQWGSHDLSDPNELRVELGARLSISSPTTGRSGNPFEGDIVVAGGRLDVLFAGGWSLPDAQTLPTGQSFGLGTLKLFESENSPGLLRGTEITVAGVVQSLGGQSEIYADVTLLSSGRIQLLASASDLQLRENLTVLDGGSITGPGRLTQLGNIQVISDTSIDIGDFNWGNSVTGAFGDTETQLLVNPGVSLNIVAGLMGESDNEFRGHLNLNGGRLSVVNDVGFWTLPAFDDSIPGLERQPGVLRLAQPGSETPEVAGASVAVFGEIQMAASRATFDAALALAANSRTKFETEGILAFNKILQLAGGTIDHGSHHGTLLAEGTNPTLLWAGESSLLVSGDVQGSLDFALGPNTVVAVSPIQPAPTLTILPGATVNVLGTVDPFTDSTTPGRHVRIVNNSVDTFRIGAGRTIGVAAILGVGRTEVGAAATLTADDVRQSTVTVEPGGALQMRQGESAIATTSGLINAGLVRSDGGDLEVFGSVEHSGEFFVATGDELRFHDEVAGPGDFTGGGVVWFEDEYSPGASPGKISFAGSMGLTPTSNVLLEMAQAGGAPIADELIVHNTLMLDGMLTLRFLDGYVPTDGTKFELFSAERLTGNFDAIEFPELPGGLSWSLSTTAKRLTIAFNEISGDADFDRDGNVNGADFLTWQRGRGIATGAIPAQGDADGNGAVDHHDLSLWQAQFSGVNASKFAVPEPASANLLVLAVACSLAGRCSINIFRK
;
A
#
# COMPACT_ATOMS: atom_id res chain seq x y z
N ILE A 1 86.68 18.54 -38.02
CA ILE A 1 85.51 19.11 -38.73
C ILE A 1 85.27 18.25 -39.97
N ILE A 2 84.06 17.76 -40.16
CA ILE A 2 83.60 17.04 -41.36
C ILE A 2 82.52 17.93 -41.99
N GLN A 3 82.85 18.63 -43.08
CA GLN A 3 81.95 19.60 -43.72
C GLN A 3 81.25 19.04 -44.98
N SER A 4 81.82 18.00 -45.59
CA SER A 4 81.24 17.27 -46.72
C SER A 4 81.86 15.87 -46.82
N GLY A 5 81.13 14.91 -47.39
CA GLY A 5 81.57 13.52 -47.52
C GLY A 5 81.46 12.72 -46.20
N SER A 6 81.98 11.48 -46.19
CA SER A 6 81.95 10.60 -45.03
C SER A 6 83.34 10.35 -44.42
N VAL A 7 83.38 10.23 -43.09
CA VAL A 7 84.49 9.58 -42.37
C VAL A 7 83.99 8.24 -41.86
N ASP A 8 84.53 7.16 -42.40
CA ASP A 8 84.11 5.79 -42.09
C ASP A 8 85.10 5.12 -41.13
N THR A 9 84.61 4.61 -39.99
CA THR A 9 85.47 3.91 -39.02
C THR A 9 85.72 2.44 -39.36
N ASN A 10 84.84 1.75 -40.09
CA ASN A 10 85.00 0.32 -40.49
C ASN A 10 85.70 -0.54 -39.41
N GLU A 11 86.83 -1.18 -39.69
CA GLU A 11 87.60 -1.98 -38.71
C GLU A 11 88.52 -1.14 -37.79
N PHE A 12 88.57 0.18 -37.97
CA PHE A 12 89.48 1.08 -37.27
C PHE A 12 88.82 1.76 -36.07
N LYS A 13 89.64 2.04 -35.05
CA LYS A 13 89.27 2.89 -33.91
C LYS A 13 89.59 4.34 -34.22
N LEU A 14 88.56 5.19 -34.29
CA LEU A 14 88.73 6.65 -34.31
C LEU A 14 88.77 7.17 -32.86
N SER A 15 89.77 7.98 -32.50
CA SER A 15 89.80 8.66 -31.21
C SER A 15 90.12 10.13 -31.42
N VAL A 16 89.18 11.01 -31.07
CA VAL A 16 89.31 12.46 -31.17
C VAL A 16 89.27 13.05 -29.77
N LYS A 17 90.38 13.66 -29.34
CA LYS A 17 90.53 14.23 -27.99
C LYS A 17 90.04 15.67 -27.86
N THR A 18 89.73 16.31 -28.98
CA THR A 18 89.19 17.67 -29.10
C THR A 18 87.79 17.62 -29.72
N ASP A 19 87.23 18.77 -30.08
CA ASP A 19 85.87 18.87 -30.63
C ASP A 19 85.77 18.25 -32.04
N THR A 20 84.71 17.50 -32.25
CA THR A 20 84.31 16.87 -33.51
C THR A 20 83.08 17.57 -34.04
N ILE A 21 83.27 18.54 -34.94
CA ILE A 21 82.16 19.22 -35.61
C ILE A 21 81.82 18.49 -36.90
N VAL A 22 80.57 18.09 -37.08
CA VAL A 22 80.01 17.56 -38.33
C VAL A 22 78.97 18.55 -38.83
N THR A 23 79.15 19.08 -40.04
CA THR A 23 78.37 20.20 -40.58
C THR A 23 78.28 20.11 -42.11
N GLY A 24 77.51 20.97 -42.78
CA GLY A 24 77.13 20.78 -44.17
C GLY A 24 76.53 19.38 -44.39
N ASP A 25 76.85 18.75 -45.52
CA ASP A 25 76.47 17.37 -45.83
C ASP A 25 77.49 16.33 -45.30
N GLY A 26 78.24 16.69 -44.26
CA GLY A 26 79.24 15.82 -43.64
C GLY A 26 78.62 14.67 -42.85
N SER A 27 79.27 13.50 -42.85
CA SER A 27 78.83 12.33 -42.07
C SER A 27 79.98 11.62 -41.37
N LEU A 28 79.80 11.31 -40.09
CA LEU A 28 80.66 10.38 -39.36
C LEU A 28 79.96 9.01 -39.29
N ASN A 29 80.49 8.04 -40.04
CA ASN A 29 79.94 6.70 -40.16
C ASN A 29 80.68 5.71 -39.23
N VAL A 30 79.98 5.13 -38.27
CA VAL A 30 80.54 4.33 -37.20
C VAL A 30 80.12 2.87 -37.29
N ALA A 31 80.91 2.06 -38.01
CA ALA A 31 80.79 0.60 -38.04
C ALA A 31 81.74 -0.10 -37.03
N GLY A 32 82.81 0.58 -36.59
CA GLY A 32 83.82 0.06 -35.67
C GLY A 32 83.73 0.66 -34.26
N LYS A 33 84.72 1.47 -33.87
CA LYS A 33 84.71 2.20 -32.59
C LYS A 33 85.08 3.66 -32.79
N ALA A 34 84.31 4.57 -32.19
CA ALA A 34 84.64 6.00 -32.10
C ALA A 34 84.69 6.44 -30.64
N GLU A 35 85.79 7.09 -30.22
CA GLU A 35 85.92 7.73 -28.90
C GLU A 35 86.07 9.24 -29.11
N LEU A 36 85.03 10.00 -28.79
CA LEU A 36 84.93 11.44 -29.02
C LEU A 36 84.93 12.19 -27.69
N ASN A 37 85.65 13.31 -27.60
CA ASN A 37 85.54 14.18 -26.42
C ASN A 37 84.21 14.96 -26.49
N HIS A 38 84.10 15.89 -27.41
CA HIS A 38 82.87 16.65 -27.65
C HIS A 38 82.53 16.53 -29.13
N ALA A 39 81.28 16.20 -29.45
CA ALA A 39 80.79 16.15 -30.82
C ALA A 39 79.62 17.13 -30.99
N THR A 40 79.61 17.86 -32.10
CA THR A 40 78.55 18.81 -32.43
C THR A 40 78.10 18.56 -33.87
N LEU A 41 76.81 18.31 -34.06
CA LEU A 41 76.18 18.22 -35.38
C LEU A 41 75.53 19.58 -35.68
N LEU A 42 75.73 20.12 -36.88
CA LEU A 42 75.19 21.40 -37.35
C LEU A 42 74.67 21.25 -38.78
N GLU A 43 73.73 22.09 -39.23
CA GLU A 43 73.18 22.06 -40.61
C GLU A 43 72.62 20.65 -40.95
N ASN A 44 73.15 19.96 -41.98
CA ASN A 44 72.80 18.58 -42.36
C ASN A 44 73.76 17.52 -41.78
N GLY A 45 74.62 17.88 -40.83
CA GLY A 45 75.67 17.02 -40.30
C GLY A 45 75.13 15.76 -39.63
N GLN A 46 75.75 14.60 -39.89
CA GLN A 46 75.25 13.30 -39.42
C GLN A 46 76.26 12.53 -38.58
N LEU A 47 75.77 11.92 -37.49
CA LEU A 47 76.40 10.77 -36.86
C LEU A 47 75.63 9.51 -37.28
N ARG A 48 76.19 8.75 -38.22
CA ARG A 48 75.58 7.51 -38.72
C ARG A 48 76.20 6.30 -38.04
N MET A 49 75.43 5.60 -37.24
CA MET A 49 75.83 4.37 -36.58
C MET A 49 75.49 3.16 -37.46
N GLN A 50 76.46 2.27 -37.67
CA GLN A 50 76.35 1.10 -38.55
C GLN A 50 76.75 -0.18 -37.79
N GLY A 51 76.29 -0.30 -36.54
CA GLY A 51 76.58 -1.40 -35.63
C GLY A 51 77.82 -1.20 -34.75
N GLY A 52 78.52 -0.08 -34.90
CA GLY A 52 79.71 0.25 -34.11
C GLY A 52 79.42 0.85 -32.74
N ASN A 53 80.48 1.06 -31.95
CA ASN A 53 80.43 1.64 -30.62
C ASN A 53 80.96 3.08 -30.64
N VAL A 54 80.10 4.05 -30.36
CA VAL A 54 80.47 5.43 -30.08
C VAL A 54 80.57 5.59 -28.56
N SER A 55 81.66 6.16 -28.06
CA SER A 55 81.78 6.65 -26.69
C SER A 55 82.10 8.14 -26.77
N VAL A 56 81.22 8.97 -26.25
CA VAL A 56 81.30 10.43 -26.33
C VAL A 56 81.13 11.05 -24.95
N ASN A 57 81.91 12.08 -24.64
CA ASN A 57 81.67 12.83 -23.40
C ASN A 57 80.41 13.67 -23.53
N ARG A 58 80.41 14.60 -24.49
CA ARG A 58 79.27 15.46 -24.82
C ARG A 58 78.90 15.36 -26.31
N LEU A 59 77.63 15.19 -26.63
CA LEU A 59 77.11 15.19 -28.00
C LEU A 59 75.97 16.21 -28.11
N ASP A 60 76.19 17.29 -28.84
CA ASP A 60 75.16 18.29 -29.16
C ASP A 60 74.66 18.05 -30.59
N ASN A 61 73.47 17.50 -30.74
CA ASN A 61 72.79 17.41 -32.02
C ASN A 61 72.00 18.70 -32.29
N ASN A 62 72.66 19.67 -32.91
CA ASN A 62 72.12 20.98 -33.30
C ASN A 62 72.05 21.09 -34.82
N ALA A 63 71.73 20.00 -35.51
CA ALA A 63 71.36 20.07 -36.92
C ALA A 63 70.22 21.11 -37.09
N THR A 64 69.91 21.53 -38.31
CA THR A 64 68.80 22.49 -38.52
C THR A 64 67.98 22.17 -39.77
N GLU A 65 68.37 21.14 -40.53
CA GLU A 65 67.77 20.80 -41.82
C GLU A 65 67.74 19.27 -42.06
N GLY A 66 66.61 18.78 -42.61
CA GLY A 66 66.53 17.52 -43.35
C GLY A 66 67.01 16.24 -42.65
N PHE A 67 67.99 15.56 -43.26
CA PHE A 67 68.52 14.24 -42.85
C PHE A 67 69.66 14.34 -41.80
N GLY A 68 69.96 15.54 -41.30
CA GLY A 68 70.97 15.77 -40.25
C GLY A 68 70.57 15.11 -38.92
N GLY A 69 71.57 14.77 -38.11
CA GLY A 69 71.35 14.23 -36.76
C GLY A 69 71.98 12.87 -36.47
N ILE A 70 71.53 12.25 -35.39
CA ILE A 70 72.00 10.94 -34.92
C ILE A 70 71.12 9.87 -35.55
N ARG A 71 71.71 8.89 -36.22
CA ARG A 71 70.93 7.86 -36.90
C ARG A 71 71.64 6.53 -37.01
N GLY A 72 70.91 5.42 -36.99
CA GLY A 72 71.45 4.09 -37.23
C GLY A 72 71.17 3.10 -36.12
N PHE A 73 72.08 2.12 -35.97
CA PHE A 73 72.05 1.08 -34.94
C PHE A 73 73.46 0.88 -34.36
N GLY A 74 73.58 0.35 -33.14
CA GLY A 74 74.85 0.18 -32.41
C GLY A 74 74.78 0.76 -30.99
N TYR A 75 75.94 0.96 -30.37
CA TYR A 75 76.03 1.46 -28.98
C TYR A 75 76.54 2.90 -28.92
N LEU A 76 75.75 3.80 -28.34
CA LEU A 76 76.10 5.20 -28.06
C LEU A 76 76.27 5.39 -26.55
N GLY A 77 77.52 5.35 -26.11
CA GLY A 77 77.93 5.61 -24.74
C GLY A 77 78.13 7.09 -24.48
N VAL A 78 77.30 7.70 -23.64
CA VAL A 78 77.37 9.12 -23.24
C VAL A 78 77.88 9.21 -21.80
N SER A 79 78.97 9.94 -21.55
CA SER A 79 79.53 10.09 -20.19
C SER A 79 79.19 11.40 -19.47
N ASP A 80 78.77 12.45 -20.18
CA ASP A 80 78.36 13.74 -19.60
C ASP A 80 76.96 14.15 -20.08
N LEU A 81 76.79 14.53 -21.35
CA LEU A 81 75.50 15.03 -21.86
C LEU A 81 75.28 14.70 -23.34
N LEU A 82 74.09 14.22 -23.67
CA LEU A 82 73.55 14.20 -25.02
C LEU A 82 72.42 15.23 -25.07
N VAL A 83 72.48 16.17 -26.02
CA VAL A 83 71.38 17.11 -26.32
C VAL A 83 70.89 16.83 -27.73
N ASN A 84 69.60 16.62 -27.90
CA ASN A 84 68.97 16.40 -29.19
C ASN A 84 67.98 17.53 -29.53
N ASN A 85 68.44 18.58 -30.21
CA ASN A 85 67.56 19.69 -30.64
C ASN A 85 66.81 19.39 -31.96
N GLU A 86 67.17 18.32 -32.66
CA GLU A 86 66.60 17.90 -33.94
C GLU A 86 66.30 16.39 -33.92
N ARG A 87 66.84 15.61 -34.85
CA ARG A 87 66.37 14.26 -35.15
C ARG A 87 67.33 13.17 -34.66
N LEU A 88 66.79 12.23 -33.90
CA LEU A 88 67.40 10.96 -33.53
C LEU A 88 66.63 9.83 -34.20
N VAL A 89 67.28 8.99 -35.01
CA VAL A 89 66.62 7.95 -35.81
C VAL A 89 67.21 6.57 -35.55
N ALA A 90 66.44 5.66 -34.96
CA ALA A 90 66.80 4.24 -34.92
C ALA A 90 66.47 3.59 -36.29
N GLU A 91 67.51 3.12 -36.99
CA GLU A 91 67.35 2.47 -38.31
C GLU A 91 68.25 1.24 -38.47
N ASN A 92 67.73 0.18 -39.10
CA ASN A 92 68.43 -1.04 -39.48
C ASN A 92 68.93 -1.93 -38.31
N GLY A 93 68.39 -1.77 -37.10
CA GLY A 93 68.71 -2.59 -35.93
C GLY A 93 68.41 -1.88 -34.61
N LEU A 94 68.99 -2.37 -33.52
CA LEU A 94 68.90 -1.76 -32.19
C LEU A 94 69.90 -0.61 -32.03
N LEU A 95 69.40 0.58 -31.71
CA LEU A 95 70.19 1.70 -31.22
C LEU A 95 70.14 1.72 -29.69
N GLN A 96 71.28 1.51 -29.05
CA GLN A 96 71.37 1.52 -27.59
C GLN A 96 72.10 2.77 -27.12
N ILE A 97 71.41 3.64 -26.36
CA ILE A 97 71.98 4.82 -25.70
C ILE A 97 72.17 4.49 -24.22
N ALA A 98 73.40 4.62 -23.74
CA ALA A 98 73.73 4.24 -22.37
C ALA A 98 74.91 5.05 -21.83
N GLY A 99 75.21 4.88 -20.55
CA GLY A 99 76.31 5.56 -19.87
C GLY A 99 75.81 6.41 -18.69
N PRO A 100 76.72 7.00 -17.91
CA PRO A 100 76.38 7.78 -16.72
C PRO A 100 75.95 9.22 -17.04
N GLY A 101 76.05 9.66 -18.30
CA GLY A 101 75.67 11.01 -18.70
C GLY A 101 74.16 11.21 -18.80
N ASN A 102 73.73 12.46 -18.72
CA ASN A 102 72.35 12.86 -18.92
C ASN A 102 71.98 12.81 -20.41
N VAL A 103 70.71 12.58 -20.71
CA VAL A 103 70.17 12.65 -22.07
C VAL A 103 69.03 13.65 -22.07
N ASP A 104 69.14 14.67 -22.89
CA ASP A 104 68.13 15.68 -23.18
C ASP A 104 67.69 15.42 -24.64
N LEU A 105 66.43 15.03 -24.84
CA LEU A 105 65.93 14.48 -26.11
C LEU A 105 65.33 15.53 -27.04
N ASP A 106 65.12 16.74 -26.56
CA ASP A 106 64.42 17.83 -27.23
C ASP A 106 65.09 19.18 -27.11
N GLY A 107 66.10 19.26 -26.25
CA GLY A 107 66.95 20.41 -26.06
C GLY A 107 66.21 21.60 -25.46
N ALA A 108 66.94 22.67 -25.19
CA ALA A 108 66.37 23.89 -24.59
C ALA A 108 65.31 24.59 -25.46
N THR A 109 65.09 24.15 -26.71
CA THR A 109 64.04 24.65 -27.60
C THR A 109 62.80 23.77 -27.61
N GLU A 110 62.82 22.61 -26.96
CA GLU A 110 61.71 21.64 -26.91
C GLU A 110 61.29 21.15 -28.31
N THR A 111 62.24 20.98 -29.24
CA THR A 111 61.97 20.69 -30.66
C THR A 111 62.48 19.33 -31.14
N GLY A 112 63.16 18.56 -30.30
CA GLY A 112 63.73 17.29 -30.74
C GLY A 112 62.68 16.26 -31.14
N GLN A 113 63.06 15.46 -32.13
CA GLN A 113 62.30 14.37 -32.70
C GLN A 113 63.05 13.05 -32.53
N VAL A 114 62.36 12.02 -32.07
CA VAL A 114 62.89 10.66 -31.93
C VAL A 114 62.08 9.69 -32.80
N ASP A 115 62.70 9.10 -33.81
CA ASP A 115 62.06 8.17 -34.74
C ASP A 115 62.54 6.74 -34.54
N VAL A 116 61.61 5.87 -34.16
CA VAL A 116 61.78 4.44 -33.93
C VAL A 116 60.90 3.67 -34.93
N VAL A 117 61.10 3.96 -36.22
CA VAL A 117 60.24 3.46 -37.31
C VAL A 117 60.93 2.37 -38.13
N ALA A 118 62.26 2.39 -38.23
CA ALA A 118 63.05 1.47 -39.05
C ALA A 118 64.07 0.63 -38.24
N GLY A 119 64.02 0.73 -36.91
CA GLY A 119 64.85 0.04 -35.93
C GLY A 119 64.26 0.18 -34.54
N ASP A 120 64.90 -0.42 -33.55
CA ASP A 120 64.46 -0.38 -32.14
C ASP A 120 65.38 0.53 -31.33
N LEU A 121 64.87 1.08 -30.22
CA LEU A 121 65.60 1.99 -29.35
C LEU A 121 65.66 1.44 -27.93
N GLU A 122 66.85 1.41 -27.32
CA GLU A 122 67.03 1.17 -25.89
C GLU A 122 67.77 2.34 -25.25
N MET A 123 67.21 2.92 -24.18
CA MET A 123 67.85 4.00 -23.42
C MET A 123 68.00 3.64 -21.93
N GLY A 124 69.23 3.74 -21.43
CA GLY A 124 69.60 3.43 -20.04
C GLY A 124 69.41 4.57 -19.06
N PRO A 125 69.89 5.78 -19.36
CA PRO A 125 69.40 6.98 -18.69
C PRO A 125 68.04 7.39 -19.30
N GLY A 126 67.10 7.78 -18.45
CA GLY A 126 65.90 8.48 -18.88
C GLY A 126 66.22 9.91 -19.34
N PRO A 127 65.27 10.59 -20.02
CA PRO A 127 65.38 12.02 -20.30
C PRO A 127 65.66 12.82 -19.03
N GLN A 128 66.48 13.86 -19.14
CA GLN A 128 66.88 14.72 -18.02
C GLN A 128 65.72 15.56 -17.49
N ASP A 129 64.81 15.93 -18.39
CA ASP A 129 63.62 16.77 -18.22
C ASP A 129 62.41 16.14 -18.95
N PRO A 130 61.18 16.67 -18.75
CA PRO A 130 60.02 16.22 -19.50
C PRO A 130 60.22 16.45 -21.01
N PHE A 131 59.95 15.42 -21.81
CA PHE A 131 60.08 15.46 -23.26
C PHE A 131 58.86 16.18 -23.88
N ASP A 132 59.03 17.44 -24.24
CA ASP A 132 58.09 18.30 -24.97
C ASP A 132 58.26 18.23 -26.50
N GLY A 133 59.16 17.37 -27.00
CA GLY A 133 59.36 17.06 -28.42
C GLY A 133 58.38 16.02 -29.01
N ALA A 134 58.75 15.44 -30.16
CA ALA A 134 57.95 14.43 -30.88
C ALA A 134 58.64 13.06 -30.96
N MET A 135 58.00 11.99 -30.49
CA MET A 135 58.50 10.61 -30.63
C MET A 135 57.57 9.79 -31.52
N ILE A 136 58.11 9.10 -32.52
CA ILE A 136 57.36 8.24 -33.43
C ILE A 136 57.85 6.80 -33.32
N ILE A 137 56.97 5.86 -33.02
CA ILE A 137 57.26 4.43 -32.99
C ILE A 137 56.43 3.75 -34.07
N GLY A 138 57.11 2.99 -34.95
CA GLY A 138 56.49 2.33 -36.09
C GLY A 138 56.02 0.89 -35.83
N PRO A 139 55.48 0.21 -36.85
CA PRO A 139 54.94 -1.14 -36.71
C PRO A 139 56.00 -2.18 -36.35
N ASP A 140 55.70 -3.00 -35.34
CA ASP A 140 56.59 -4.06 -34.81
C ASP A 140 57.95 -3.51 -34.31
N ARG A 141 57.97 -2.23 -33.88
CA ARG A 141 59.14 -1.56 -33.28
C ARG A 141 58.88 -1.27 -31.81
N TYR A 142 59.97 -1.16 -31.04
CA TYR A 142 59.87 -0.76 -29.64
C TYR A 142 60.91 0.30 -29.23
N ALA A 143 60.49 1.15 -28.29
CA ALA A 143 61.36 2.03 -27.50
C ALA A 143 61.36 1.57 -26.04
N ALA A 144 62.47 1.00 -25.59
CA ALA A 144 62.67 0.56 -24.21
C ALA A 144 63.46 1.63 -23.42
N LEU A 145 62.79 2.37 -22.55
CA LEU A 145 63.33 3.54 -21.86
C LEU A 145 63.38 3.32 -20.35
N SER A 146 64.43 3.79 -19.69
CA SER A 146 64.45 3.87 -18.22
C SER A 146 63.70 5.13 -17.81
N SER A 147 62.56 4.96 -17.13
CA SER A 147 61.58 5.99 -16.76
C SER A 147 61.46 7.20 -17.71
N PHE A 148 60.45 7.19 -18.57
CA PHE A 148 60.16 8.24 -19.54
C PHE A 148 59.13 9.24 -19.01
N ASN A 149 59.27 10.53 -19.36
CA ASN A 149 58.29 11.57 -19.04
C ASN A 149 58.00 12.37 -20.30
N LEU A 150 56.81 12.23 -20.88
CA LEU A 150 56.31 13.08 -21.96
C LEU A 150 55.75 14.36 -21.33
N GLY A 151 56.35 15.52 -21.60
CA GLY A 151 55.88 16.80 -21.12
C GLY A 151 54.58 17.27 -21.79
N TYR A 152 54.03 18.39 -21.33
CA TYR A 152 52.74 18.93 -21.79
C TYR A 152 52.72 19.37 -23.26
N GLY A 153 53.88 19.77 -23.79
CA GLY A 153 54.06 20.10 -25.21
C GLY A 153 54.35 18.89 -26.09
N GLY A 154 54.69 17.75 -25.47
CA GLY A 154 55.18 16.57 -26.14
C GLY A 154 54.10 15.82 -26.90
N THR A 155 54.52 15.12 -27.96
CA THR A 155 53.66 14.19 -28.69
C THR A 155 54.33 12.84 -28.87
N LEU A 156 53.63 11.77 -28.50
CA LEU A 156 54.03 10.38 -28.73
C LEU A 156 53.10 9.76 -29.78
N PHE A 157 53.65 9.41 -30.93
CA PHE A 157 52.97 8.72 -32.02
C PHE A 157 53.27 7.22 -31.94
N LEU A 158 52.25 6.40 -31.65
CA LEU A 158 52.32 4.95 -31.62
C LEU A 158 51.59 4.41 -32.87
N TRP A 159 52.34 4.31 -33.97
CA TRP A 159 51.81 3.96 -35.29
C TRP A 159 52.17 2.52 -35.65
N GLY A 160 51.32 1.59 -35.24
CA GLY A 160 51.41 0.17 -35.54
C GLY A 160 50.62 -0.26 -36.78
N ASN A 161 50.61 -1.58 -37.02
CA ASN A 161 49.65 -2.23 -37.92
C ASN A 161 48.95 -3.35 -37.15
N PRO A 162 47.81 -3.88 -37.64
CA PRO A 162 47.18 -5.05 -37.04
C PRO A 162 48.15 -6.24 -36.88
N GLY A 163 48.36 -6.69 -35.65
CA GLY A 163 49.30 -7.74 -35.26
C GLY A 163 50.77 -7.32 -35.18
N GLN A 164 51.07 -6.04 -35.37
CA GLN A 164 52.42 -5.46 -35.39
C GLN A 164 52.44 -4.18 -34.53
N PRO A 165 52.47 -4.33 -33.19
CA PRO A 165 52.28 -3.20 -32.30
C PRO A 165 53.46 -2.22 -32.33
N ALA A 166 53.17 -0.92 -32.27
CA ALA A 166 54.13 0.11 -31.88
C ALA A 166 54.23 0.15 -30.35
N THR A 167 55.42 -0.14 -29.80
CA THR A 167 55.57 -0.39 -28.35
C THR A 167 56.47 0.63 -27.67
N ILE A 168 56.01 1.25 -26.59
CA ILE A 168 56.87 1.92 -25.62
C ILE A 168 56.89 1.11 -24.32
N THR A 169 58.09 0.84 -23.80
CA THR A 169 58.23 -0.03 -22.64
C THR A 169 59.31 0.38 -21.65
N GLY A 170 59.08 0.06 -20.37
CA GLY A 170 60.08 0.17 -19.32
C GLY A 170 61.26 -0.76 -19.59
N ARG A 171 62.48 -0.24 -19.51
CA ARG A 171 63.69 -1.04 -19.77
C ARG A 171 63.95 -2.07 -18.68
N ASN A 172 63.63 -1.75 -17.44
CA ASN A 172 63.87 -2.55 -16.24
C ASN A 172 62.62 -2.61 -15.36
N PRO A 173 62.48 -3.66 -14.53
CA PRO A 173 61.50 -3.66 -13.45
C PRO A 173 61.70 -2.43 -12.56
N GLY A 174 60.59 -1.77 -12.22
CA GLY A 174 60.51 -0.54 -11.46
C GLY A 174 60.46 0.74 -12.30
N ASP A 175 60.63 0.65 -13.62
CA ASP A 175 60.53 1.83 -14.50
C ASP A 175 59.10 2.36 -14.59
N SER A 176 58.95 3.68 -14.48
CA SER A 176 57.67 4.38 -14.59
C SER A 176 57.62 5.30 -15.81
N HIS A 177 56.53 5.32 -16.56
CA HIS A 177 56.33 6.23 -17.67
C HIS A 177 55.25 7.25 -17.33
N GLN A 178 55.59 8.54 -17.41
CA GLN A 178 54.65 9.63 -17.25
C GLN A 178 54.31 10.21 -18.61
N PHE A 179 53.03 10.46 -18.83
CA PHE A 179 52.47 11.08 -20.02
C PHE A 179 51.79 12.37 -19.58
N GLY A 180 52.11 13.47 -20.24
CA GLY A 180 51.45 14.77 -20.02
C GLY A 180 50.98 15.49 -21.28
N GLY A 181 51.49 15.08 -22.43
CA GLY A 181 51.11 15.60 -23.74
C GLY A 181 50.10 14.73 -24.49
N LEU A 182 50.21 14.74 -25.82
CA LEU A 182 49.38 13.93 -26.71
C LEU A 182 50.00 12.54 -26.93
N VAL A 183 49.20 11.50 -26.74
CA VAL A 183 49.50 10.14 -27.23
C VAL A 183 48.55 9.84 -28.38
N ASP A 184 49.08 9.76 -29.59
CA ASP A 184 48.35 9.48 -30.82
C ASP A 184 48.56 8.02 -31.22
N VAL A 185 47.48 7.26 -31.34
CA VAL A 185 47.51 5.83 -31.69
C VAL A 185 47.01 5.65 -33.11
N ASP A 186 47.70 4.85 -33.92
CA ASP A 186 47.27 4.41 -35.25
C ASP A 186 47.61 2.93 -35.38
N GLY A 187 46.64 2.06 -35.66
CA GLY A 187 46.79 0.61 -35.60
C GLY A 187 46.95 0.05 -34.17
N ASP A 188 47.78 -0.99 -34.01
CA ASP A 188 48.04 -1.60 -32.71
C ASP A 188 49.17 -0.86 -31.97
N ALA A 189 48.94 -0.49 -30.72
CA ALA A 189 49.91 0.18 -29.86
C ALA A 189 50.00 -0.48 -28.47
N VAL A 190 51.19 -0.47 -27.87
CA VAL A 190 51.43 -1.03 -26.54
C VAL A 190 52.19 -0.02 -25.68
N ILE A 191 51.66 0.24 -24.47
CA ILE A 191 52.37 0.93 -23.39
C ILE A 191 52.56 -0.06 -22.24
N SER A 192 53.82 -0.37 -21.92
CA SER A 192 54.15 -1.39 -20.90
C SER A 192 55.26 -0.91 -19.96
N ALA A 193 54.91 -0.55 -18.73
CA ALA A 193 55.86 -0.19 -17.66
C ALA A 193 55.37 -0.75 -16.31
N ASP A 194 56.17 -0.66 -15.25
CA ASP A 194 55.65 -1.03 -13.92
C ASP A 194 54.57 -0.02 -13.46
N LEU A 195 54.72 1.24 -13.84
CA LEU A 195 53.75 2.31 -13.56
C LEU A 195 53.63 3.25 -14.76
N ALA A 196 52.46 3.30 -15.41
CA ALA A 196 52.13 4.31 -16.40
C ALA A 196 51.27 5.41 -15.75
N ILE A 197 51.68 6.67 -15.80
CA ILE A 197 50.98 7.82 -15.20
C ILE A 197 50.52 8.74 -16.32
N PHE A 198 49.21 8.89 -16.51
CA PHE A 198 48.64 9.93 -17.36
C PHE A 198 48.25 11.10 -16.46
N ASP A 199 48.83 12.26 -16.70
CA ASP A 199 48.58 13.45 -15.90
C ASP A 199 47.32 14.22 -16.33
N ALA A 200 46.98 15.27 -15.56
CA ALA A 200 45.74 16.03 -15.73
C ALA A 200 45.55 16.70 -17.10
N PHE A 201 46.59 16.81 -17.92
CA PHE A 201 46.52 17.42 -19.25
C PHE A 201 46.75 16.42 -20.39
N SER A 202 47.01 15.15 -20.04
CA SER A 202 47.18 14.09 -21.02
C SER A 202 45.95 13.90 -21.89
N SER A 203 46.19 13.82 -23.20
CA SER A 203 45.19 13.44 -24.19
C SER A 203 45.69 12.21 -24.92
N VAL A 204 44.90 11.13 -24.91
CA VAL A 204 45.16 9.90 -25.65
C VAL A 204 44.08 9.78 -26.72
N ASP A 205 44.48 9.80 -27.98
CA ASP A 205 43.57 9.64 -29.12
C ASP A 205 43.74 8.25 -29.74
N VAL A 206 42.62 7.53 -29.89
CA VAL A 206 42.53 6.21 -30.52
C VAL A 206 41.49 6.30 -31.65
N PRO A 207 41.82 6.98 -32.76
CA PRO A 207 40.86 7.65 -33.62
C PRO A 207 40.00 6.72 -34.48
N HIS A 208 40.47 5.55 -34.91
CA HIS A 208 39.76 4.67 -35.83
C HIS A 208 39.31 3.35 -35.17
N GLY A 209 38.21 2.76 -35.66
CA GLY A 209 37.61 1.54 -35.10
C GLY A 209 38.48 0.28 -35.12
N ASP A 210 39.53 0.23 -35.94
CA ASP A 210 40.53 -0.84 -35.97
C ASP A 210 41.77 -0.56 -35.13
N ASP A 211 41.91 0.65 -34.55
CA ASP A 211 43.01 1.01 -33.67
C ASP A 211 42.85 0.34 -32.30
N THR A 212 43.95 -0.15 -31.74
CA THR A 212 43.97 -0.73 -30.38
C THR A 212 45.11 -0.14 -29.57
N LEU A 213 44.80 0.49 -28.44
CA LEU A 213 45.78 0.80 -27.41
C LEU A 213 45.74 -0.26 -26.31
N LEU A 214 46.84 -0.96 -26.13
CA LEU A 214 47.03 -1.94 -25.08
C LEU A 214 47.92 -1.37 -23.96
N LEU A 215 47.34 -1.20 -22.78
CA LEU A 215 48.03 -0.84 -21.55
C LEU A 215 48.39 -2.12 -20.79
N GLU A 216 49.65 -2.53 -20.91
CA GLU A 216 50.24 -3.72 -20.26
C GLU A 216 51.02 -3.37 -19.00
N SER A 217 50.81 -2.16 -18.48
CA SER A 217 51.47 -1.72 -17.26
C SER A 217 50.88 -2.39 -16.02
N ALA A 218 51.71 -2.67 -15.00
CA ALA A 218 51.20 -3.28 -13.77
C ALA A 218 50.16 -2.37 -13.09
N VAL A 219 50.41 -1.05 -13.08
CA VAL A 219 49.44 -0.04 -12.69
C VAL A 219 49.38 1.07 -13.75
N THR A 220 48.17 1.41 -14.18
CA THR A 220 47.86 2.61 -14.95
C THR A 220 47.22 3.65 -14.02
N ARG A 221 47.92 4.75 -13.75
CA ARG A 221 47.43 5.87 -12.98
C ARG A 221 46.82 6.93 -13.89
N LEU A 222 45.57 7.31 -13.64
CA LEU A 222 44.90 8.39 -14.35
C LEU A 222 44.65 9.56 -13.40
N GLU A 223 45.21 10.72 -13.70
CA GLU A 223 44.90 11.93 -12.97
C GLU A 223 43.57 12.56 -13.42
N ASN A 224 42.88 13.25 -12.52
CA ASN A 224 41.71 14.07 -12.89
C ASN A 224 42.06 15.02 -14.04
N GLY A 225 41.35 14.93 -15.16
CA GLY A 225 41.58 15.73 -16.37
C GLY A 225 42.13 14.95 -17.56
N VAL A 226 42.68 13.75 -17.33
CA VAL A 226 43.07 12.83 -18.41
C VAL A 226 41.89 12.59 -19.34
N ARG A 227 42.13 12.66 -20.65
CA ARG A 227 41.16 12.27 -21.67
C ARG A 227 41.70 11.15 -22.53
N ILE A 228 41.01 10.02 -22.56
CA ILE A 228 41.23 8.94 -23.52
C ILE A 228 39.98 8.85 -24.40
N SER A 229 40.11 9.05 -25.71
CA SER A 229 38.95 9.14 -26.61
C SER A 229 39.24 8.59 -28.00
N GLY A 230 38.20 8.28 -28.75
CA GLY A 230 38.29 7.95 -30.19
C GLY A 230 37.37 6.79 -30.59
N GLU A 231 37.39 6.38 -31.85
CA GLU A 231 36.55 5.26 -32.32
C GLU A 231 37.19 3.90 -32.07
N GLY A 232 38.43 3.82 -31.59
CA GLY A 232 39.13 2.54 -31.42
C GLY A 232 38.90 1.84 -30.08
N ARG A 233 39.79 0.89 -29.78
CA ARG A 233 39.72 0.02 -28.60
C ARG A 233 40.82 0.32 -27.59
N LEU A 234 40.43 0.60 -26.35
CA LEU A 234 41.34 0.63 -25.20
C LEU A 234 41.30 -0.71 -24.48
N VAL A 235 42.45 -1.33 -24.25
CA VAL A 235 42.59 -2.58 -23.50
C VAL A 235 43.53 -2.36 -22.32
N GLN A 236 43.05 -2.56 -21.10
CA GLN A 236 43.86 -2.52 -19.88
C GLN A 236 44.08 -3.93 -19.34
N ARG A 237 45.33 -4.30 -19.08
CA ARG A 237 45.71 -5.62 -18.53
C ARG A 237 46.26 -5.63 -17.10
N GLY A 238 46.52 -4.47 -16.50
CA GLY A 238 46.85 -4.33 -15.06
C GLY A 238 45.82 -3.49 -14.30
N ASP A 239 46.20 -3.03 -13.11
CA ASP A 239 45.35 -2.17 -12.28
C ASP A 239 45.15 -0.78 -12.88
N ILE A 240 44.03 -0.14 -12.58
CA ILE A 240 43.79 1.28 -12.83
C ILE A 240 43.66 2.00 -11.49
N ALA A 241 44.36 3.12 -11.30
CA ALA A 241 44.21 3.95 -10.11
C ALA A 241 43.99 5.40 -10.50
N THR A 242 42.82 5.95 -10.19
CA THR A 242 42.51 7.36 -10.47
C THR A 242 42.81 8.25 -9.27
N HIS A 243 43.45 9.39 -9.52
CA HIS A 243 43.96 10.29 -8.49
C HIS A 243 43.47 11.73 -8.70
N ASN A 244 43.37 12.47 -7.60
CA ASN A 244 42.98 13.87 -7.61
C ASN A 244 44.18 14.81 -7.51
N SER A 245 44.95 14.97 -8.60
CA SER A 245 45.96 16.03 -8.69
C SER A 245 45.40 17.40 -9.08
N ALA A 246 44.20 17.46 -9.68
CA ALA A 246 43.56 18.68 -10.13
C ALA A 246 42.07 18.73 -9.73
N SER A 247 41.75 19.55 -8.73
CA SER A 247 40.40 19.64 -8.19
C SER A 247 39.40 20.14 -9.25
N GLY A 248 38.30 19.40 -9.43
CA GLY A 248 37.17 19.80 -10.28
C GLY A 248 37.23 19.28 -11.72
N LEU A 249 38.34 18.68 -12.15
CA LEU A 249 38.43 17.96 -13.42
C LEU A 249 37.93 16.51 -13.26
N VAL A 250 37.68 15.85 -14.39
CA VAL A 250 37.20 14.46 -14.47
C VAL A 250 38.14 13.73 -15.44
N ALA A 251 38.65 12.57 -15.05
CA ALA A 251 39.29 11.65 -15.97
C ALA A 251 38.21 10.97 -16.83
N SER A 252 38.35 10.96 -18.14
CA SER A 252 37.32 10.43 -19.05
C SER A 252 37.87 9.36 -20.00
N ILE A 253 37.15 8.25 -20.13
CA ILE A 253 37.37 7.20 -21.13
C ILE A 253 36.16 7.18 -22.07
N GLU A 254 36.40 7.58 -23.32
CA GLU A 254 35.42 7.82 -24.38
C GLU A 254 35.83 7.13 -25.70
N THR A 255 36.22 5.86 -25.63
CA THR A 255 36.52 4.98 -26.79
C THR A 255 35.30 4.17 -27.24
N GLU A 256 35.29 3.60 -28.46
CA GLU A 256 34.21 2.68 -28.90
C GLU A 256 34.16 1.43 -28.04
N VAL A 257 35.33 0.92 -27.66
CA VAL A 257 35.45 -0.25 -26.79
C VAL A 257 36.44 0.04 -25.67
N PHE A 258 36.00 -0.18 -24.43
CA PHE A 258 36.89 -0.26 -23.28
C PHE A 258 36.89 -1.68 -22.72
N GLN A 259 38.03 -2.36 -22.81
CA GLN A 259 38.21 -3.69 -22.26
C GLN A 259 39.10 -3.59 -21.03
N TRP A 260 38.50 -3.81 -19.87
CA TRP A 260 39.24 -3.86 -18.61
C TRP A 260 38.74 -5.04 -17.77
N GLY A 261 39.69 -5.66 -17.08
CA GLY A 261 39.48 -6.81 -16.21
C GLY A 261 40.60 -7.84 -16.32
N SER A 262 40.44 -8.99 -15.66
CA SER A 262 41.48 -10.04 -15.61
C SER A 262 41.79 -10.63 -17.00
N HIS A 263 43.04 -10.51 -17.44
CA HIS A 263 43.57 -11.27 -18.60
C HIS A 263 43.94 -12.72 -18.20
N ASP A 264 44.29 -12.92 -16.93
CA ASP A 264 44.63 -14.19 -16.30
C ASP A 264 43.81 -14.35 -15.01
N LEU A 265 43.07 -15.46 -14.94
CA LEU A 265 42.16 -15.81 -13.86
C LEU A 265 42.83 -15.94 -12.48
N SER A 266 44.16 -15.91 -12.42
CA SER A 266 44.96 -15.93 -11.19
C SER A 266 45.30 -14.56 -10.62
N ASP A 267 45.03 -13.47 -11.34
CA ASP A 267 45.36 -12.09 -10.93
C ASP A 267 44.22 -11.10 -11.29
N PRO A 268 43.22 -10.91 -10.40
CA PRO A 268 42.12 -10.00 -10.66
C PRO A 268 42.59 -8.55 -10.56
N ASN A 269 42.61 -7.85 -11.70
CA ASN A 269 42.93 -6.42 -11.76
C ASN A 269 41.89 -5.56 -10.99
N GLU A 270 42.37 -4.52 -10.30
CA GLU A 270 41.58 -3.54 -9.57
C GLU A 270 41.45 -2.22 -10.36
N LEU A 271 40.26 -1.61 -10.38
CA LEU A 271 40.09 -0.20 -10.73
C LEU A 271 39.73 0.54 -9.45
N ARG A 272 40.61 1.44 -9.06
CA ARG A 272 40.44 2.26 -7.88
C ARG A 272 40.13 3.71 -8.26
N VAL A 273 39.09 4.25 -7.67
CA VAL A 273 38.79 5.69 -7.64
C VAL A 273 39.05 6.22 -6.24
N GLU A 274 40.17 6.90 -6.10
CA GLU A 274 40.65 7.43 -4.81
C GLU A 274 39.85 8.66 -4.35
N LEU A 275 40.12 9.10 -3.13
CA LEU A 275 39.50 10.25 -2.49
C LEU A 275 39.50 11.50 -3.39
N GLY A 276 38.31 12.01 -3.68
CA GLY A 276 38.11 13.20 -4.51
C GLY A 276 38.42 13.03 -6.00
N ALA A 277 38.87 11.84 -6.44
CA ALA A 277 39.04 11.54 -7.86
C ALA A 277 37.68 11.32 -8.53
N ARG A 278 37.60 11.63 -9.82
CA ARG A 278 36.40 11.46 -10.64
C ARG A 278 36.77 10.76 -11.94
N LEU A 279 36.18 9.59 -12.18
CA LEU A 279 36.32 8.84 -13.41
C LEU A 279 34.97 8.74 -14.12
N SER A 280 34.93 9.13 -15.40
CA SER A 280 33.78 8.95 -16.28
C SER A 280 34.12 7.96 -17.38
N ILE A 281 33.30 6.92 -17.52
CA ILE A 281 33.40 5.91 -18.57
C ILE A 281 32.12 5.96 -19.39
N SER A 282 32.22 6.45 -20.62
CA SER A 282 31.09 6.43 -21.59
C SER A 282 31.29 5.38 -22.69
N SER A 283 32.43 4.69 -22.70
CA SER A 283 32.69 3.56 -23.56
C SER A 283 31.85 2.35 -23.17
N PRO A 284 31.18 1.69 -24.13
CA PRO A 284 30.71 0.33 -23.94
C PRO A 284 31.85 -0.56 -23.45
N THR A 285 31.72 -1.08 -22.23
CA THR A 285 32.71 -2.02 -21.70
C THR A 285 32.44 -3.41 -22.26
N THR A 286 33.42 -4.02 -22.93
CA THR A 286 33.28 -5.40 -23.41
C THR A 286 34.42 -6.26 -22.86
N GLY A 287 34.08 -7.32 -22.11
CA GLY A 287 35.02 -8.40 -21.84
C GLY A 287 35.36 -9.16 -23.13
N ARG A 288 36.30 -10.12 -23.02
CA ARG A 288 36.86 -10.89 -24.15
C ARG A 288 35.82 -11.65 -25.00
N SER A 289 34.57 -11.76 -24.53
CA SER A 289 33.46 -12.56 -25.10
C SER A 289 32.11 -11.82 -25.19
N GLY A 290 32.09 -10.48 -25.05
CA GLY A 290 30.83 -9.73 -24.98
C GLY A 290 30.15 -9.79 -23.60
N ASN A 291 30.88 -10.23 -22.58
CA ASN A 291 30.46 -10.30 -21.18
C ASN A 291 30.92 -9.07 -20.37
N PRO A 292 30.29 -8.80 -19.21
CA PRO A 292 30.56 -7.65 -18.36
C PRO A 292 31.86 -7.73 -17.55
N PHE A 293 32.21 -6.58 -16.96
CA PHE A 293 33.35 -6.30 -16.07
C PHE A 293 33.89 -7.48 -15.22
N GLU A 294 35.20 -7.78 -15.27
CA GLU A 294 35.85 -8.84 -14.49
C GLU A 294 36.93 -8.28 -13.54
N GLY A 295 36.71 -8.29 -12.22
CA GLY A 295 37.69 -7.82 -11.23
C GLY A 295 37.07 -7.08 -10.05
N ASP A 296 37.87 -6.25 -9.38
CA ASP A 296 37.42 -5.39 -8.29
C ASP A 296 37.34 -3.91 -8.75
N ILE A 297 36.17 -3.29 -8.62
CA ILE A 297 36.02 -1.83 -8.66
C ILE A 297 36.01 -1.33 -7.23
N VAL A 298 36.85 -0.36 -6.90
CA VAL A 298 36.93 0.26 -5.58
C VAL A 298 36.72 1.76 -5.70
N VAL A 299 35.67 2.30 -5.08
CA VAL A 299 35.40 3.75 -5.01
C VAL A 299 35.53 4.19 -3.56
N ALA A 300 36.65 4.84 -3.24
CA ALA A 300 37.09 5.19 -1.89
C ALA A 300 36.99 6.70 -1.64
N GLY A 301 35.78 7.22 -1.39
CA GLY A 301 35.50 8.66 -1.31
C GLY A 301 35.69 9.43 -2.62
N GLY A 302 35.82 8.71 -3.74
CA GLY A 302 35.80 9.24 -5.10
C GLY A 302 34.43 9.08 -5.77
N ARG A 303 34.38 9.36 -7.07
CA ARG A 303 33.17 9.21 -7.89
C ARG A 303 33.44 8.48 -9.21
N LEU A 304 32.64 7.46 -9.49
CA LEU A 304 32.62 6.73 -10.77
C LEU A 304 31.32 7.03 -11.51
N ASP A 305 31.42 7.60 -12.71
CA ASP A 305 30.29 7.80 -13.64
C ASP A 305 30.37 6.75 -14.77
N VAL A 306 29.35 5.89 -14.92
CA VAL A 306 29.24 4.87 -15.99
C VAL A 306 28.07 5.21 -16.91
N LEU A 307 28.34 5.76 -18.09
CA LEU A 307 27.36 6.53 -18.89
C LEU A 307 27.04 5.93 -20.27
N PHE A 308 27.25 4.64 -20.50
CA PHE A 308 26.94 4.02 -21.79
C PHE A 308 25.55 3.39 -21.85
N ALA A 309 24.97 3.35 -23.06
CA ALA A 309 23.63 2.82 -23.30
C ALA A 309 23.59 1.29 -23.15
N GLY A 310 22.57 0.77 -22.46
CA GLY A 310 22.34 -0.67 -22.29
C GLY A 310 22.65 -1.24 -20.91
N GLY A 311 23.15 -0.41 -19.98
CA GLY A 311 23.52 -0.84 -18.64
C GLY A 311 24.79 -1.71 -18.62
N TRP A 312 25.24 -2.06 -17.43
CA TRP A 312 26.44 -2.87 -17.21
C TRP A 312 26.18 -3.91 -16.13
N SER A 313 27.06 -4.91 -15.99
CA SER A 313 26.87 -5.95 -14.98
C SER A 313 28.10 -6.23 -14.13
N LEU A 314 27.86 -6.78 -12.95
CA LEU A 314 28.86 -7.48 -12.15
C LEU A 314 28.60 -8.97 -12.34
N PRO A 315 29.47 -9.74 -13.01
CA PRO A 315 29.26 -11.16 -13.26
C PRO A 315 29.43 -12.00 -11.98
N ASP A 316 28.70 -13.12 -11.92
CA ASP A 316 28.96 -14.19 -10.95
C ASP A 316 30.21 -14.98 -11.36
N ALA A 317 30.78 -15.73 -10.43
CA ALA A 317 31.87 -16.66 -10.71
C ALA A 317 31.39 -17.77 -11.65
N GLN A 318 31.83 -17.74 -12.91
CA GLN A 318 31.45 -18.75 -13.91
C GLN A 318 32.55 -19.77 -14.12
N THR A 319 32.20 -21.06 -14.24
CA THR A 319 33.11 -22.08 -14.78
C THR A 319 32.71 -22.39 -16.23
N LEU A 320 33.58 -22.06 -17.18
CA LEU A 320 33.40 -22.38 -18.59
C LEU A 320 33.36 -23.90 -18.81
N PRO A 321 32.68 -24.37 -19.89
CA PRO A 321 32.75 -25.77 -20.33
C PRO A 321 34.17 -26.29 -20.62
N THR A 322 35.11 -25.37 -20.85
CA THR A 322 36.54 -25.65 -21.03
C THR A 322 37.29 -25.89 -19.72
N GLY A 323 36.61 -25.79 -18.56
CA GLY A 323 37.20 -25.96 -17.22
C GLY A 323 37.88 -24.70 -16.67
N GLN A 324 37.79 -23.56 -17.35
CA GLN A 324 38.32 -22.27 -16.89
C GLN A 324 37.29 -21.54 -16.01
N SER A 325 37.68 -21.02 -14.86
CA SER A 325 36.79 -20.29 -13.93
C SER A 325 37.03 -18.79 -13.95
N PHE A 326 36.03 -17.98 -14.32
CA PHE A 326 36.07 -16.53 -14.21
C PHE A 326 35.96 -16.07 -12.75
N GLY A 327 36.68 -15.00 -12.43
CA GLY A 327 36.58 -14.31 -11.15
C GLY A 327 35.22 -13.64 -10.96
N LEU A 328 34.81 -13.50 -9.70
CA LEU A 328 33.61 -12.79 -9.28
C LEU A 328 33.79 -11.28 -9.52
N GLY A 329 32.82 -10.62 -10.17
CA GLY A 329 32.82 -9.16 -10.27
C GLY A 329 32.42 -8.52 -8.94
N THR A 330 33.28 -7.67 -8.39
CA THR A 330 33.01 -6.98 -7.11
C THR A 330 33.06 -5.47 -7.27
N LEU A 331 32.05 -4.78 -6.75
CA LEU A 331 32.05 -3.32 -6.55
C LEU A 331 32.16 -3.02 -5.06
N LYS A 332 33.22 -2.32 -4.64
CA LYS A 332 33.45 -1.88 -3.26
C LYS A 332 33.28 -0.37 -3.18
N LEU A 333 32.39 0.10 -2.32
CA LEU A 333 32.13 1.50 -2.04
C LEU A 333 32.41 1.76 -0.56
N PHE A 334 33.05 2.88 -0.25
CA PHE A 334 33.16 3.34 1.14
C PHE A 334 33.51 4.80 1.23
N GLU A 335 33.18 5.38 2.39
CA GLU A 335 33.55 6.73 2.73
C GLU A 335 35.05 6.83 3.04
N SER A 336 35.69 7.85 2.50
CA SER A 336 37.06 8.22 2.82
C SER A 336 37.09 9.71 3.17
N GLU A 337 37.66 10.06 4.32
CA GLU A 337 37.77 11.45 4.81
C GLU A 337 36.46 12.28 4.75
N ASN A 338 35.31 11.68 5.12
CA ASN A 338 33.96 12.28 5.03
C ASN A 338 33.45 12.55 3.60
N SER A 339 34.08 11.95 2.58
CA SER A 339 33.57 11.93 1.22
C SER A 339 33.01 10.54 0.92
N PRO A 340 31.75 10.41 0.49
CA PRO A 340 31.15 9.11 0.19
C PRO A 340 31.74 8.52 -1.09
N GLY A 341 31.83 7.19 -1.15
CA GLY A 341 32.08 6.49 -2.41
C GLY A 341 30.82 6.54 -3.28
N LEU A 342 30.91 7.18 -4.46
CA LEU A 342 29.74 7.45 -5.30
C LEU A 342 29.83 6.73 -6.64
N LEU A 343 28.80 5.95 -6.97
CA LEU A 343 28.54 5.43 -8.31
C LEU A 343 27.34 6.18 -8.93
N ARG A 344 27.46 6.62 -10.18
CA ARG A 344 26.35 7.19 -10.95
C ARG A 344 26.36 6.61 -12.35
N GLY A 345 25.21 6.28 -12.92
CA GLY A 345 25.22 5.74 -14.27
C GLY A 345 23.89 5.25 -14.79
N THR A 346 23.98 4.49 -15.89
CA THR A 346 22.90 3.62 -16.38
C THR A 346 22.74 2.39 -15.49
N GLU A 347 21.74 1.56 -15.78
CA GLU A 347 21.42 0.34 -15.00
C GLU A 347 22.66 -0.53 -14.69
N ILE A 348 22.77 -0.99 -13.44
CA ILE A 348 23.73 -2.01 -13.00
C ILE A 348 23.01 -3.32 -12.67
N THR A 349 23.38 -4.39 -13.36
CA THR A 349 22.90 -5.75 -13.09
C THR A 349 23.91 -6.52 -12.25
N VAL A 350 23.53 -6.91 -11.03
CA VAL A 350 24.41 -7.51 -10.04
C VAL A 350 24.19 -9.03 -9.98
N ALA A 351 25.05 -9.78 -10.67
CA ALA A 351 25.19 -11.24 -10.48
C ALA A 351 26.34 -11.59 -9.51
N GLY A 352 27.32 -10.68 -9.38
CA GLY A 352 28.47 -10.76 -8.47
C GLY A 352 28.18 -10.12 -7.12
N VAL A 353 29.03 -9.19 -6.66
CA VAL A 353 28.95 -8.62 -5.31
C VAL A 353 29.09 -7.10 -5.29
N VAL A 354 28.22 -6.42 -4.55
CA VAL A 354 28.40 -5.02 -4.12
C VAL A 354 28.72 -5.01 -2.62
N GLN A 355 29.77 -4.31 -2.20
CA GLN A 355 30.21 -4.22 -0.82
C GLN A 355 30.27 -2.76 -0.36
N SER A 356 29.66 -2.47 0.79
CA SER A 356 29.85 -1.22 1.52
C SER A 356 30.78 -1.47 2.72
N LEU A 357 31.99 -0.91 2.70
CA LEU A 357 33.04 -1.23 3.70
C LEU A 357 33.01 -0.33 4.94
N GLY A 358 32.20 0.73 4.95
CA GLY A 358 32.03 1.63 6.08
C GLY A 358 31.75 3.08 5.65
N GLY A 359 31.08 3.83 6.51
CA GLY A 359 30.60 5.19 6.21
C GLY A 359 29.55 5.21 5.10
N GLN A 360 29.29 6.40 4.56
CA GLN A 360 28.30 6.60 3.50
C GLN A 360 28.82 6.16 2.12
N SER A 361 27.98 5.43 1.38
CA SER A 361 28.17 5.06 -0.03
C SER A 361 26.89 5.32 -0.81
N GLU A 362 26.99 5.75 -2.06
CA GLU A 362 25.81 6.15 -2.85
C GLU A 362 25.82 5.51 -4.24
N ILE A 363 24.67 5.01 -4.68
CA ILE A 363 24.42 4.52 -6.04
C ILE A 363 23.27 5.32 -6.65
N TYR A 364 23.56 6.02 -7.74
CA TYR A 364 22.61 6.75 -8.59
C TYR A 364 22.45 6.02 -9.94
N ALA A 365 21.87 4.83 -9.90
CA ALA A 365 21.54 4.01 -11.06
C ALA A 365 20.39 3.06 -10.74
N ASP A 366 19.67 2.58 -11.76
CA ASP A 366 18.80 1.41 -11.61
C ASP A 366 19.65 0.20 -11.20
N VAL A 367 19.18 -0.58 -10.23
CA VAL A 367 19.91 -1.75 -9.71
C VAL A 367 19.06 -2.99 -9.89
N THR A 368 19.56 -3.96 -10.67
CA THR A 368 18.91 -5.27 -10.82
C THR A 368 19.75 -6.33 -10.11
N LEU A 369 19.30 -6.80 -8.94
CA LEU A 369 19.96 -7.85 -8.17
C LEU A 369 19.49 -9.23 -8.63
N LEU A 370 20.38 -10.02 -9.22
CA LEU A 370 20.05 -11.37 -9.69
C LEU A 370 20.16 -12.41 -8.57
N SER A 371 19.62 -13.61 -8.83
CA SER A 371 19.60 -14.73 -7.87
C SER A 371 20.96 -15.11 -7.25
N SER A 372 22.06 -14.96 -7.99
CA SER A 372 23.43 -15.18 -7.49
C SER A 372 24.03 -13.97 -6.79
N GLY A 373 23.49 -12.78 -7.07
CA GLY A 373 24.01 -11.49 -6.66
C GLY A 373 23.92 -11.26 -5.16
N ARG A 374 24.88 -10.50 -4.63
CA ARG A 374 24.96 -10.16 -3.21
C ARG A 374 25.24 -8.68 -3.01
N ILE A 375 24.51 -8.06 -2.09
CA ILE A 375 24.86 -6.76 -1.51
C ILE A 375 25.30 -7.01 -0.07
N GLN A 376 26.48 -6.53 0.31
CA GLN A 376 27.10 -6.80 1.61
C GLN A 376 27.47 -5.49 2.32
N LEU A 377 26.88 -5.24 3.48
CA LEU A 377 27.18 -4.10 4.36
C LEU A 377 28.15 -4.57 5.43
N LEU A 378 29.45 -4.48 5.18
CA LEU A 378 30.46 -5.22 5.94
C LEU A 378 30.81 -4.62 7.31
N ALA A 379 30.35 -3.39 7.62
CA ALA A 379 30.54 -2.74 8.91
C ALA A 379 29.22 -2.15 9.43
N SER A 380 29.08 -2.02 10.76
CA SER A 380 27.90 -1.37 11.35
C SER A 380 27.81 0.12 11.03
N ALA A 381 28.94 0.73 10.63
CA ALA A 381 28.99 2.11 10.16
C ALA A 381 28.71 2.24 8.66
N SER A 382 28.54 1.13 7.92
CA SER A 382 28.20 1.16 6.49
C SER A 382 26.77 1.71 6.32
N ASP A 383 26.60 2.74 5.48
CA ASP A 383 25.31 3.24 5.01
C ASP A 383 25.33 3.25 3.48
N LEU A 384 24.70 2.25 2.86
CA LEU A 384 24.54 2.21 1.40
C LEU A 384 23.22 2.87 1.02
N GLN A 385 23.29 3.91 0.19
CA GLN A 385 22.12 4.63 -0.29
C GLN A 385 21.86 4.30 -1.76
N LEU A 386 20.71 3.69 -2.05
CA LEU A 386 20.21 3.48 -3.40
C LEU A 386 19.26 4.64 -3.75
N ARG A 387 19.72 5.55 -4.61
CA ARG A 387 19.10 6.87 -4.79
C ARG A 387 18.34 6.99 -6.10
N GLU A 388 17.13 7.58 -6.04
CA GLU A 388 16.34 8.12 -7.16
C GLU A 388 15.94 7.15 -8.29
N ASN A 389 16.27 5.86 -8.18
CA ASN A 389 16.17 4.88 -9.27
C ASN A 389 15.45 3.60 -8.82
N LEU A 390 15.07 2.75 -9.80
CA LEU A 390 14.41 1.47 -9.55
C LEU A 390 15.40 0.42 -9.03
N THR A 391 15.01 -0.30 -8.00
CA THR A 391 15.72 -1.50 -7.54
C THR A 391 14.87 -2.74 -7.84
N VAL A 392 15.33 -3.58 -8.76
CA VAL A 392 14.70 -4.86 -9.09
C VAL A 392 15.40 -5.96 -8.30
N LEU A 393 14.65 -6.67 -7.47
CA LEU A 393 15.09 -7.84 -6.71
C LEU A 393 14.62 -9.10 -7.44
N ASP A 394 15.50 -9.66 -8.27
CA ASP A 394 15.33 -10.94 -8.96
C ASP A 394 16.07 -12.07 -8.19
N GLY A 395 15.86 -12.07 -6.87
CA GLY A 395 16.47 -12.99 -5.92
C GLY A 395 17.68 -12.38 -5.22
N GLY A 396 18.69 -13.21 -4.98
CA GLY A 396 19.93 -12.78 -4.34
C GLY A 396 19.74 -12.52 -2.85
N SER A 397 20.73 -11.84 -2.26
CA SER A 397 20.69 -11.50 -0.84
C SER A 397 21.34 -10.16 -0.54
N ILE A 398 20.76 -9.45 0.42
CA ILE A 398 21.34 -8.23 1.00
C ILE A 398 21.67 -8.56 2.45
N THR A 399 22.93 -8.45 2.86
CA THR A 399 23.38 -8.95 4.18
C THR A 399 24.34 -7.99 4.88
N GLY A 400 24.36 -8.02 6.21
CA GLY A 400 25.44 -7.43 7.02
C GLY A 400 25.01 -6.34 8.00
N PRO A 401 25.83 -6.00 9.00
CA PRO A 401 25.43 -5.18 10.16
C PRO A 401 25.11 -3.69 9.88
N GLY A 402 25.26 -3.21 8.64
CA GLY A 402 25.07 -1.79 8.30
C GLY A 402 23.62 -1.39 8.00
N ARG A 403 23.47 -0.17 7.47
CA ARG A 403 22.22 0.42 7.00
C ARG A 403 22.12 0.37 5.48
N LEU A 404 20.95 -0.04 4.96
CA LEU A 404 20.57 0.17 3.57
C LEU A 404 19.46 1.23 3.54
N THR A 405 19.69 2.31 2.80
CA THR A 405 18.71 3.37 2.59
C THR A 405 18.20 3.33 1.15
N GLN A 406 16.94 2.96 0.96
CA GLN A 406 16.28 2.97 -0.34
C GLN A 406 15.45 4.25 -0.52
N LEU A 407 15.87 5.11 -1.45
CA LEU A 407 15.16 6.36 -1.79
C LEU A 407 14.38 6.30 -3.11
N GLY A 408 14.34 5.13 -3.76
CA GLY A 408 13.60 4.89 -5.01
C GLY A 408 12.64 3.70 -4.90
N ASN A 409 12.00 3.34 -6.01
CA ASN A 409 11.06 2.21 -6.04
C ASN A 409 11.79 0.87 -5.91
N ILE A 410 11.12 -0.11 -5.31
CA ILE A 410 11.58 -1.51 -5.25
C ILE A 410 10.55 -2.39 -5.96
N GLN A 411 11.02 -3.29 -6.82
CA GLN A 411 10.21 -4.35 -7.40
C GLN A 411 10.83 -5.71 -7.08
N VAL A 412 10.07 -6.59 -6.44
CA VAL A 412 10.48 -7.95 -6.09
C VAL A 412 9.84 -8.92 -7.08
N ILE A 413 10.68 -9.58 -7.90
CA ILE A 413 10.23 -10.48 -8.96
C ILE A 413 10.62 -11.94 -8.72
N SER A 414 11.55 -12.20 -7.79
CA SER A 414 11.92 -13.52 -7.29
C SER A 414 12.21 -13.49 -5.79
N ASP A 415 12.14 -14.64 -5.12
CA ASP A 415 12.29 -14.75 -3.67
C ASP A 415 13.61 -14.12 -3.19
N THR A 416 13.50 -13.09 -2.35
CA THR A 416 14.66 -12.29 -1.91
C THR A 416 14.69 -12.17 -0.40
N SER A 417 15.90 -12.18 0.16
CA SER A 417 16.14 -11.94 1.59
C SER A 417 17.03 -10.72 1.83
N ILE A 418 16.62 -9.90 2.79
CA ILE A 418 17.37 -8.76 3.33
C ILE A 418 17.62 -9.08 4.80
N ASP A 419 18.88 -9.17 5.21
CA ASP A 419 19.32 -9.45 6.58
C ASP A 419 20.40 -8.44 6.98
N ILE A 420 19.95 -7.27 7.47
CA ILE A 420 20.82 -6.13 7.72
C ILE A 420 20.59 -5.50 9.10
N GLY A 421 21.48 -4.59 9.53
CA GLY A 421 21.31 -3.89 10.80
C GLY A 421 20.09 -2.95 10.79
N ASP A 422 19.95 -2.15 9.74
CA ASP A 422 18.91 -1.14 9.58
C ASP A 422 18.44 -1.09 8.12
N PHE A 423 17.14 -1.28 7.88
CA PHE A 423 16.55 -1.12 6.55
C PHE A 423 15.66 0.12 6.51
N ASN A 424 16.19 1.20 5.95
CA ASN A 424 15.47 2.44 5.75
C ASN A 424 14.81 2.44 4.37
N TRP A 425 13.48 2.40 4.35
CA TRP A 425 12.68 2.20 3.15
C TRP A 425 11.40 3.03 3.21
N GLY A 426 10.94 3.48 2.05
CA GLY A 426 9.73 4.30 1.93
C GLY A 426 9.94 5.79 2.22
N ASN A 427 11.19 6.28 2.33
CA ASN A 427 11.47 7.69 2.52
C ASN A 427 11.87 8.35 1.18
N SER A 428 10.93 9.06 0.55
CA SER A 428 11.27 9.98 -0.53
C SER A 428 11.92 11.23 0.06
N VAL A 429 13.14 11.57 -0.36
CA VAL A 429 13.69 12.90 -0.10
C VAL A 429 12.98 13.86 -1.04
N THR A 430 12.07 14.69 -0.51
CA THR A 430 11.49 15.80 -1.25
C THR A 430 12.61 16.74 -1.71
N GLY A 431 12.94 16.75 -3.00
CA GLY A 431 13.91 17.71 -3.51
C GLY A 431 14.54 17.47 -4.87
N ALA A 432 13.80 17.06 -5.91
CA ALA A 432 14.20 17.31 -7.31
C ALA A 432 13.09 17.01 -8.34
N PHE A 433 12.22 16.05 -8.05
CA PHE A 433 11.14 15.63 -8.94
C PHE A 433 9.84 15.54 -8.13
N GLY A 434 8.77 16.17 -8.61
CA GLY A 434 7.49 16.25 -7.90
C GLY A 434 6.85 14.89 -7.62
N ASP A 435 6.07 14.81 -6.55
CA ASP A 435 4.95 13.89 -6.29
C ASP A 435 5.12 12.37 -6.50
N THR A 436 6.33 11.81 -6.68
CA THR A 436 6.45 10.34 -6.81
C THR A 436 6.49 9.68 -5.45
N GLU A 437 5.35 9.16 -5.00
CA GLU A 437 5.26 8.25 -3.86
C GLU A 437 6.16 7.02 -4.10
N THR A 438 7.05 6.71 -3.16
CA THR A 438 7.90 5.52 -3.21
C THR A 438 7.04 4.26 -3.17
N GLN A 439 7.34 3.29 -4.03
CA GLN A 439 6.61 2.03 -4.13
C GLN A 439 7.50 0.84 -3.81
N LEU A 440 7.07 -0.04 -2.89
CA LEU A 440 7.52 -1.44 -2.85
C LEU A 440 6.44 -2.29 -3.54
N LEU A 441 6.80 -2.96 -4.64
CA LEU A 441 5.95 -3.93 -5.31
C LEU A 441 6.49 -5.35 -5.09
N VAL A 442 5.68 -6.24 -4.53
CA VAL A 442 5.98 -7.68 -4.44
C VAL A 442 5.08 -8.43 -5.42
N ASN A 443 5.69 -9.08 -6.42
CA ASN A 443 4.98 -9.78 -7.48
C ASN A 443 4.24 -11.05 -6.99
N PRO A 444 3.29 -11.58 -7.80
CA PRO A 444 2.54 -12.78 -7.43
C PRO A 444 3.43 -13.99 -7.15
N GLY A 445 3.19 -14.68 -6.03
CA GLY A 445 3.87 -15.94 -5.68
C GLY A 445 5.31 -15.78 -5.21
N VAL A 446 5.77 -14.53 -5.00
CA VAL A 446 7.14 -14.20 -4.59
C VAL A 446 7.15 -13.70 -3.15
N SER A 447 8.20 -14.04 -2.41
CA SER A 447 8.43 -13.61 -1.03
C SER A 447 9.58 -12.61 -0.91
N LEU A 448 9.34 -11.52 -0.18
CA LEU A 448 10.38 -10.66 0.39
C LEU A 448 10.48 -10.92 1.89
N ASN A 449 11.63 -11.42 2.34
CA ASN A 449 11.93 -11.62 3.75
C ASN A 449 12.92 -10.55 4.23
N ILE A 450 12.50 -9.71 5.17
CA ILE A 450 13.31 -8.64 5.76
C ILE A 450 13.59 -8.99 7.21
N VAL A 451 14.86 -9.07 7.56
CA VAL A 451 15.37 -9.19 8.93
C VAL A 451 16.20 -7.94 9.17
N ALA A 452 15.71 -7.04 10.01
CA ALA A 452 16.41 -5.81 10.35
C ALA A 452 16.08 -5.35 11.78
N GLY A 453 17.09 -4.85 12.50
CA GLY A 453 16.89 -4.34 13.86
C GLY A 453 15.95 -3.14 13.90
N LEU A 454 16.02 -2.28 12.88
CA LEU A 454 15.16 -1.12 12.63
C LEU A 454 14.62 -1.15 11.18
N MET A 455 13.40 -0.62 10.99
CA MET A 455 12.64 -0.64 9.73
C MET A 455 12.17 0.77 9.36
N GLY A 456 13.05 1.64 8.86
CA GLY A 456 12.73 3.03 8.48
C GLY A 456 13.79 4.02 8.95
N GLU A 457 13.41 5.28 9.16
CA GLU A 457 14.24 6.18 9.99
C GLU A 457 14.28 5.65 11.44
N SER A 458 14.84 6.40 12.38
CA SER A 458 14.81 6.04 13.81
C SER A 458 13.39 5.85 14.40
N ASP A 459 12.32 5.96 13.60
CA ASP A 459 10.90 5.86 13.95
C ASP A 459 10.17 4.58 13.49
N ASN A 460 10.81 3.67 12.75
CA ASN A 460 10.20 2.43 12.22
C ASN A 460 8.94 2.64 11.34
N GLU A 461 8.91 3.71 10.56
CA GLU A 461 7.79 4.09 9.69
C GLU A 461 8.11 3.87 8.20
N PHE A 462 7.28 3.07 7.50
CA PHE A 462 7.28 3.01 6.04
C PHE A 462 6.32 4.06 5.47
N ARG A 463 6.77 4.89 4.54
CA ARG A 463 5.95 5.90 3.87
C ARG A 463 5.84 5.58 2.37
N GLY A 464 4.71 5.93 1.75
CA GLY A 464 4.41 5.57 0.36
C GLY A 464 3.59 4.29 0.22
N HIS A 465 3.71 3.60 -0.92
CA HIS A 465 2.86 2.46 -1.30
C HIS A 465 3.56 1.12 -1.18
N LEU A 466 3.04 0.28 -0.30
CA LEU A 466 3.39 -1.13 -0.19
C LEU A 466 2.36 -1.97 -0.95
N ASN A 467 2.71 -2.42 -2.15
CA ASN A 467 1.84 -3.19 -3.04
C ASN A 467 2.19 -4.67 -3.00
N LEU A 468 1.36 -5.49 -2.34
CA LEU A 468 1.47 -6.95 -2.37
C LEU A 468 0.50 -7.48 -3.43
N ASN A 469 1.01 -7.79 -4.63
CA ASN A 469 0.23 -8.29 -5.76
C ASN A 469 0.16 -9.82 -5.72
N GLY A 470 -0.39 -10.41 -4.65
CA GLY A 470 -0.33 -11.85 -4.41
C GLY A 470 1.05 -12.33 -3.94
N GLY A 471 1.93 -11.39 -3.59
CA GLY A 471 3.24 -11.66 -2.99
C GLY A 471 3.18 -11.69 -1.46
N ARG A 472 4.25 -12.18 -0.85
CA ARG A 472 4.41 -12.32 0.60
C ARG A 472 5.48 -11.36 1.12
N LEU A 473 5.16 -10.58 2.13
CA LEU A 473 6.12 -9.77 2.89
C LEU A 473 6.26 -10.35 4.30
N SER A 474 7.47 -10.75 4.67
CA SER A 474 7.81 -11.19 6.02
C SER A 474 8.81 -10.23 6.64
N VAL A 475 8.45 -9.56 7.73
CA VAL A 475 9.34 -8.64 8.45
C VAL A 475 9.73 -9.26 9.79
N VAL A 476 11.00 -9.18 10.18
CA VAL A 476 11.48 -9.57 11.51
C VAL A 476 12.29 -8.40 12.05
N ASN A 477 11.87 -7.87 13.20
CA ASN A 477 12.53 -6.76 13.89
C ASN A 477 12.59 -7.01 15.41
N ASP A 478 13.49 -6.31 16.09
CA ASP A 478 13.73 -6.48 17.54
C ASP A 478 12.96 -5.46 18.41
N VAL A 479 12.30 -4.48 17.78
CA VAL A 479 11.78 -3.26 18.42
C VAL A 479 10.24 -3.18 18.50
N GLY A 480 9.52 -4.18 18.00
CA GLY A 480 8.06 -4.27 18.12
C GLY A 480 7.32 -4.03 16.81
N PHE A 481 6.40 -3.07 16.78
CA PHE A 481 5.63 -2.80 15.55
C PHE A 481 6.51 -2.09 14.52
N TRP A 482 6.39 -2.50 13.25
CA TRP A 482 6.66 -1.58 12.14
C TRP A 482 5.35 -0.89 11.78
N THR A 483 5.44 0.35 11.27
CA THR A 483 4.27 1.22 11.20
C THR A 483 4.06 1.81 9.82
N LEU A 484 2.79 1.99 9.46
CA LEU A 484 2.34 2.77 8.31
C LEU A 484 1.73 4.06 8.83
N PRO A 485 2.43 5.21 8.78
CA PRO A 485 1.98 6.44 9.41
C PRO A 485 0.77 7.02 8.66
N ALA A 486 -0.02 7.81 9.38
CA ALA A 486 -1.03 8.67 8.76
C ALA A 486 -0.34 9.87 8.09
N PHE A 487 -1.11 10.63 7.31
CA PHE A 487 -0.66 11.94 6.85
C PHE A 487 -0.45 12.87 8.05
N ASP A 488 0.71 13.51 8.15
CA ASP A 488 1.04 14.49 9.19
C ASP A 488 1.44 15.82 8.55
N ASP A 489 0.56 16.82 8.68
CA ASP A 489 0.75 18.19 8.18
C ASP A 489 1.39 19.13 9.22
N SER A 490 1.66 18.63 10.44
CA SER A 490 2.11 19.45 11.57
C SER A 490 3.62 19.75 11.58
N ILE A 491 4.40 19.18 10.66
CA ILE A 491 5.85 19.38 10.52
C ILE A 491 6.15 20.24 9.27
N PRO A 492 6.46 21.55 9.41
CA PRO A 492 6.76 22.39 8.26
C PRO A 492 8.03 21.96 7.53
N GLY A 493 7.93 21.71 6.22
CA GLY A 493 9.08 21.40 5.35
C GLY A 493 9.35 19.90 5.11
N LEU A 494 8.52 19.02 5.68
CA LEU A 494 8.49 17.58 5.41
C LEU A 494 7.03 17.19 5.21
N GLU A 495 6.51 17.27 3.98
CA GLU A 495 5.21 16.65 3.65
C GLU A 495 5.38 15.12 3.76
N ARG A 496 5.23 14.58 4.97
CA ARG A 496 5.36 13.14 5.21
C ARG A 496 4.12 12.45 4.64
N GLN A 497 4.30 11.84 3.47
CA GLN A 497 3.25 11.03 2.82
C GLN A 497 2.74 9.92 3.74
N PRO A 498 1.45 9.56 3.65
CA PRO A 498 0.91 8.44 4.43
C PRO A 498 1.50 7.11 3.96
N GLY A 499 1.51 6.12 4.84
CA GLY A 499 1.77 4.73 4.47
C GLY A 499 0.49 4.06 3.97
N VAL A 500 0.54 3.50 2.76
CA VAL A 500 -0.58 2.75 2.15
C VAL A 500 -0.14 1.30 1.92
N LEU A 501 -0.88 0.35 2.50
CA LEU A 501 -0.76 -1.08 2.21
C LEU A 501 -1.85 -1.49 1.23
N ARG A 502 -1.48 -1.78 -0.01
CA ARG A 502 -2.38 -2.31 -1.03
C ARG A 502 -2.21 -3.81 -1.16
N LEU A 503 -3.30 -4.52 -0.93
CA LEU A 503 -3.39 -5.97 -1.01
C LEU A 503 -4.18 -6.30 -2.27
N ALA A 504 -3.49 -6.72 -3.33
CA ALA A 504 -4.09 -7.02 -4.62
C ALA A 504 -3.81 -8.48 -5.03
N GLN A 505 -4.66 -9.04 -5.87
CA GLN A 505 -4.55 -10.43 -6.31
C GLN A 505 -4.84 -10.51 -7.83
N PRO A 506 -3.85 -10.16 -8.68
CA PRO A 506 -4.02 -10.24 -10.13
C PRO A 506 -4.05 -11.69 -10.66
N GLY A 507 -3.62 -12.66 -9.84
CA GLY A 507 -3.61 -14.10 -10.17
C GLY A 507 -4.30 -14.94 -9.08
N SER A 508 -3.89 -16.20 -8.91
CA SER A 508 -4.42 -17.08 -7.84
C SER A 508 -3.77 -16.85 -6.47
N GLU A 509 -2.58 -16.25 -6.44
CA GLU A 509 -1.79 -16.13 -5.22
C GLU A 509 -2.36 -15.11 -4.24
N THR A 510 -2.40 -15.48 -2.96
CA THR A 510 -2.98 -14.64 -1.90
C THR A 510 -1.91 -13.72 -1.32
N PRO A 511 -2.11 -12.40 -1.27
CA PRO A 511 -1.17 -11.51 -0.60
C PRO A 511 -1.08 -11.83 0.90
N GLU A 512 0.15 -11.87 1.42
CA GLU A 512 0.43 -12.26 2.80
C GLU A 512 1.38 -11.28 3.49
N VAL A 513 1.04 -10.88 4.72
CA VAL A 513 1.92 -10.14 5.64
C VAL A 513 2.24 -11.04 6.84
N ALA A 514 3.53 -11.25 7.12
CA ALA A 514 4.00 -12.17 8.15
C ALA A 514 5.12 -11.59 9.01
N GLY A 515 5.40 -12.28 10.12
CA GLY A 515 6.50 -11.96 11.04
C GLY A 515 6.11 -11.00 12.16
N ALA A 516 6.82 -9.88 12.26
CA ALA A 516 6.65 -8.81 13.24
C ALA A 516 5.30 -8.11 13.10
N SER A 517 4.81 -7.56 14.20
CA SER A 517 3.51 -6.89 14.25
C SER A 517 3.51 -5.63 13.39
N VAL A 518 2.37 -5.31 12.77
CA VAL A 518 2.17 -4.11 11.94
C VAL A 518 1.12 -3.21 12.56
N ALA A 519 1.42 -1.92 12.70
CA ALA A 519 0.46 -0.92 13.13
C ALA A 519 0.16 0.03 11.98
N VAL A 520 -1.11 0.16 11.62
CA VAL A 520 -1.57 1.01 10.53
C VAL A 520 -2.25 2.23 11.10
N PHE A 521 -1.68 3.40 10.80
CA PHE A 521 -2.26 4.73 11.01
C PHE A 521 -2.73 5.34 9.68
N GLY A 522 -2.10 4.94 8.56
CA GLY A 522 -2.48 5.28 7.20
C GLY A 522 -3.64 4.42 6.65
N GLU A 523 -3.47 3.84 5.46
CA GLU A 523 -4.55 3.15 4.75
C GLU A 523 -4.21 1.69 4.37
N ILE A 524 -5.19 0.80 4.49
CA ILE A 524 -5.21 -0.52 3.84
C ILE A 524 -6.20 -0.48 2.66
N GLN A 525 -5.74 -0.85 1.47
CA GLN A 525 -6.57 -1.02 0.27
C GLN A 525 -6.70 -2.51 -0.05
N MET A 526 -7.89 -3.06 0.19
CA MET A 526 -8.25 -4.45 -0.09
C MET A 526 -8.81 -4.56 -1.52
N ALA A 527 -7.96 -4.93 -2.48
CA ALA A 527 -8.30 -5.20 -3.87
C ALA A 527 -8.12 -6.69 -4.25
N ALA A 528 -8.02 -7.56 -3.24
CA ALA A 528 -7.86 -8.99 -3.38
C ALA A 528 -9.12 -9.71 -2.88
N SER A 529 -9.43 -10.87 -3.48
CA SER A 529 -10.50 -11.75 -2.97
C SER A 529 -10.18 -12.26 -1.57
N ARG A 530 -8.90 -12.31 -1.22
CA ARG A 530 -8.40 -12.67 0.10
C ARG A 530 -7.03 -12.06 0.35
N ALA A 531 -6.76 -11.66 1.58
CA ALA A 531 -5.43 -11.33 2.08
C ALA A 531 -5.23 -11.97 3.47
N THR A 532 -4.00 -12.41 3.77
CA THR A 532 -3.70 -13.09 5.03
C THR A 532 -2.67 -12.32 5.86
N PHE A 533 -2.99 -12.09 7.12
CA PHE A 533 -2.07 -11.56 8.12
C PHE A 533 -1.65 -12.68 9.06
N ASP A 534 -0.46 -13.23 8.84
CA ASP A 534 0.27 -14.07 9.80
C ASP A 534 1.18 -13.24 10.73
N ALA A 535 0.93 -11.93 10.79
CA ALA A 535 1.43 -10.98 11.77
C ALA A 535 0.28 -10.47 12.64
N ALA A 536 0.57 -9.91 13.81
CA ALA A 536 -0.43 -9.12 14.53
C ALA A 536 -0.67 -7.80 13.78
N LEU A 537 -1.93 -7.45 13.53
CA LEU A 537 -2.37 -6.25 12.84
C LEU A 537 -3.07 -5.32 13.83
N ALA A 538 -2.58 -4.09 14.00
CA ALA A 538 -3.23 -3.06 14.78
C ALA A 538 -3.75 -1.94 13.87
N LEU A 539 -5.06 -1.70 13.89
CA LEU A 539 -5.71 -0.58 13.20
C LEU A 539 -5.85 0.58 14.19
N ALA A 540 -5.10 1.66 13.95
CA ALA A 540 -5.11 2.84 14.82
C ALA A 540 -6.38 3.70 14.61
N ALA A 541 -6.59 4.67 15.51
CA ALA A 541 -7.80 5.49 15.55
C ALA A 541 -8.06 6.33 14.29
N ASN A 542 -7.01 6.70 13.57
CA ASN A 542 -7.02 7.48 12.33
C ASN A 542 -6.85 6.62 11.07
N SER A 543 -6.73 5.29 11.22
CA SER A 543 -6.53 4.39 10.10
C SER A 543 -7.78 4.25 9.24
N ARG A 544 -7.57 3.91 7.97
CA ARG A 544 -8.64 3.53 7.05
C ARG A 544 -8.37 2.17 6.44
N THR A 545 -9.38 1.30 6.41
CA THR A 545 -9.34 0.06 5.64
C THR A 545 -10.47 0.12 4.62
N LYS A 546 -10.15 0.04 3.33
CA LYS A 546 -11.11 0.18 2.23
C LYS A 546 -11.18 -1.12 1.41
N PHE A 547 -12.38 -1.66 1.25
CA PHE A 547 -12.63 -2.77 0.33
C PHE A 547 -12.97 -2.23 -1.07
N GLU A 548 -12.07 -2.47 -2.01
CA GLU A 548 -12.23 -2.10 -3.42
C GLU A 548 -12.87 -3.20 -4.26
N THR A 549 -12.93 -4.41 -3.72
CA THR A 549 -13.61 -5.59 -4.27
C THR A 549 -14.24 -6.39 -3.12
N GLU A 550 -15.07 -7.39 -3.44
CA GLU A 550 -15.39 -8.44 -2.47
C GLU A 550 -14.09 -9.09 -2.00
N GLY A 551 -13.93 -9.23 -0.68
CA GLY A 551 -12.62 -9.58 -0.13
C GLY A 551 -12.66 -10.04 1.31
N ILE A 552 -11.75 -10.95 1.63
CA ILE A 552 -11.54 -11.48 2.97
C ILE A 552 -10.23 -10.93 3.54
N LEU A 553 -10.30 -10.21 4.66
CA LEU A 553 -9.15 -9.86 5.49
C LEU A 553 -9.01 -10.93 6.58
N ALA A 554 -8.14 -11.92 6.34
CA ALA A 554 -7.88 -13.01 7.28
C ALA A 554 -6.74 -12.63 8.25
N PHE A 555 -6.93 -12.85 9.54
CA PHE A 555 -5.90 -12.69 10.56
C PHE A 555 -5.70 -13.98 11.36
N ASN A 556 -4.44 -14.40 11.50
CA ASN A 556 -4.09 -15.67 12.15
C ASN A 556 -3.62 -15.47 13.60
N LYS A 557 -3.17 -14.25 13.93
CA LYS A 557 -2.66 -13.85 15.24
C LYS A 557 -3.61 -12.87 15.91
N ILE A 558 -3.28 -11.58 15.97
CA ILE A 558 -4.09 -10.57 16.64
C ILE A 558 -4.61 -9.57 15.60
N LEU A 559 -5.91 -9.26 15.63
CA LEU A 559 -6.47 -8.06 15.02
C LEU A 559 -6.86 -7.10 16.16
N GLN A 560 -6.10 -6.04 16.35
CA GLN A 560 -6.37 -5.00 17.32
C GLN A 560 -7.12 -3.84 16.65
N LEU A 561 -8.33 -3.57 17.12
CA LEU A 561 -9.17 -2.46 16.71
C LEU A 561 -9.01 -1.34 17.74
N ALA A 562 -8.14 -0.36 17.46
CA ALA A 562 -7.96 0.85 18.27
C ALA A 562 -8.71 2.06 17.70
N GLY A 563 -9.60 1.86 16.74
CA GLY A 563 -10.50 2.84 16.13
C GLY A 563 -10.39 2.76 14.60
N GLY A 564 -10.47 3.91 13.93
CA GLY A 564 -10.35 3.98 12.47
C GLY A 564 -11.68 3.78 11.75
N THR A 565 -11.62 3.71 10.43
CA THR A 565 -12.78 3.46 9.56
C THR A 565 -12.54 2.22 8.71
N ILE A 566 -13.51 1.29 8.72
CA ILE A 566 -13.61 0.23 7.72
C ILE A 566 -14.70 0.63 6.72
N ASP A 567 -14.28 0.84 5.48
CA ASP A 567 -15.13 1.25 4.37
C ASP A 567 -15.33 0.05 3.44
N HIS A 568 -16.50 -0.57 3.49
CA HIS A 568 -16.83 -1.71 2.63
C HIS A 568 -17.31 -1.28 1.23
N GLY A 569 -17.59 0.02 1.01
CA GLY A 569 -18.16 0.51 -0.24
C GLY A 569 -19.40 -0.30 -0.67
N SER A 570 -19.46 -0.66 -1.96
CA SER A 570 -20.47 -1.54 -2.54
C SER A 570 -20.15 -3.03 -2.45
N HIS A 571 -19.18 -3.43 -1.63
CA HIS A 571 -18.61 -4.78 -1.62
C HIS A 571 -18.86 -5.50 -0.29
N HIS A 572 -18.84 -6.83 -0.34
CA HIS A 572 -18.83 -7.68 0.85
C HIS A 572 -17.39 -7.85 1.35
N GLY A 573 -17.05 -7.13 2.41
CA GLY A 573 -15.78 -7.24 3.14
C GLY A 573 -15.94 -8.17 4.34
N THR A 574 -15.08 -9.18 4.48
CA THR A 574 -15.13 -10.11 5.61
C THR A 574 -13.89 -9.97 6.50
N LEU A 575 -14.10 -9.83 7.80
CA LEU A 575 -13.05 -10.03 8.82
C LEU A 575 -13.08 -11.49 9.27
N LEU A 576 -12.01 -12.22 8.99
CA LEU A 576 -11.94 -13.66 9.19
C LEU A 576 -10.80 -14.04 10.14
N ALA A 577 -11.12 -14.79 11.18
CA ALA A 577 -10.14 -15.28 12.15
C ALA A 577 -9.81 -16.74 11.87
N GLU A 578 -8.61 -17.02 11.40
CA GLU A 578 -8.18 -18.35 10.95
C GLU A 578 -6.77 -18.66 11.46
N GLY A 579 -6.64 -19.44 12.52
CA GLY A 579 -5.33 -19.75 13.10
C GLY A 579 -5.43 -20.55 14.39
N THR A 580 -4.27 -20.77 15.03
CA THR A 580 -4.22 -21.36 16.36
C THR A 580 -4.46 -20.28 17.41
N ASN A 581 -5.72 -20.12 17.82
CA ASN A 581 -6.20 -19.13 18.80
C ASN A 581 -5.99 -17.66 18.38
N PRO A 582 -6.52 -17.24 17.22
CA PRO A 582 -6.48 -15.83 16.83
C PRO A 582 -7.22 -14.98 17.86
N THR A 583 -6.80 -13.73 18.05
CA THR A 583 -7.42 -12.79 18.99
C THR A 583 -7.99 -11.58 18.26
N LEU A 584 -9.28 -11.29 18.44
CA LEU A 584 -9.85 -9.99 18.13
C LEU A 584 -9.80 -9.13 19.39
N LEU A 585 -9.03 -8.04 19.36
CA LEU A 585 -8.85 -7.13 20.50
C LEU A 585 -9.51 -5.78 20.22
N TRP A 586 -10.56 -5.46 20.98
CA TRP A 586 -11.12 -4.10 21.04
C TRP A 586 -10.35 -3.28 22.08
N ALA A 587 -9.47 -2.38 21.63
CA ALA A 587 -8.59 -1.60 22.50
C ALA A 587 -9.20 -0.25 22.91
N GLY A 588 -8.74 0.35 24.03
CA GLY A 588 -8.91 1.78 24.37
C GLY A 588 -10.34 2.32 24.49
N GLU A 589 -10.48 3.66 24.36
CA GLU A 589 -11.74 4.41 24.17
C GLU A 589 -12.19 4.41 22.70
N SER A 590 -11.84 3.37 21.96
CA SER A 590 -11.87 3.38 20.51
C SER A 590 -13.27 3.30 19.93
N SER A 591 -13.54 4.16 18.95
CA SER A 591 -14.71 4.09 18.09
C SER A 591 -14.29 3.58 16.72
N LEU A 592 -14.65 2.34 16.38
CA LEU A 592 -14.51 1.84 15.01
C LEU A 592 -15.71 2.33 14.21
N LEU A 593 -15.46 3.04 13.11
CA LEU A 593 -16.50 3.45 12.17
C LEU A 593 -16.61 2.45 11.02
N VAL A 594 -17.83 2.10 10.65
CA VAL A 594 -18.11 1.31 9.44
C VAL A 594 -18.89 2.17 8.47
N SER A 595 -18.34 2.33 7.26
CA SER A 595 -18.97 3.02 6.14
C SER A 595 -19.14 2.09 4.96
N GLY A 596 -20.03 2.46 4.05
CA GLY A 596 -20.25 1.75 2.79
C GLY A 596 -21.63 2.09 2.25
N ASP A 597 -22.07 1.33 1.27
CA ASP A 597 -23.41 1.42 0.72
C ASP A 597 -24.19 0.10 0.82
N VAL A 598 -25.47 0.19 0.50
CA VAL A 598 -26.46 -0.87 0.72
C VAL A 598 -26.21 -2.14 -0.09
N GLN A 599 -25.34 -2.08 -1.11
CA GLN A 599 -25.00 -3.23 -1.94
C GLN A 599 -23.94 -4.13 -1.30
N GLY A 600 -23.18 -3.60 -0.34
CA GLY A 600 -22.11 -4.30 0.36
C GLY A 600 -22.41 -4.58 1.83
N SER A 601 -21.45 -5.20 2.51
CA SER A 601 -21.50 -5.40 3.96
C SER A 601 -20.10 -5.58 4.55
N LEU A 602 -19.98 -5.32 5.86
CA LEU A 602 -18.87 -5.81 6.67
C LEU A 602 -19.32 -7.03 7.48
N ASP A 603 -18.69 -8.17 7.22
CA ASP A 603 -19.04 -9.45 7.85
C ASP A 603 -18.00 -9.85 8.89
N PHE A 604 -18.44 -10.10 10.12
CA PHE A 604 -17.62 -10.73 11.16
C PHE A 604 -17.76 -12.25 11.09
N ALA A 605 -16.73 -12.94 10.61
CA ALA A 605 -16.69 -14.39 10.42
C ALA A 605 -15.67 -15.06 11.35
N LEU A 606 -15.78 -14.84 12.67
CA LEU A 606 -14.85 -15.40 13.64
C LEU A 606 -15.00 -16.93 13.81
N GLY A 607 -13.90 -17.67 13.66
CA GLY A 607 -13.84 -19.12 13.83
C GLY A 607 -13.89 -19.56 15.31
N PRO A 608 -14.16 -20.84 15.61
CA PRO A 608 -14.47 -21.34 16.96
C PRO A 608 -13.34 -21.20 17.99
N ASN A 609 -12.09 -21.06 17.54
CA ASN A 609 -10.92 -20.89 18.42
C ASN A 609 -10.56 -19.42 18.66
N THR A 610 -11.36 -18.47 18.16
CA THR A 610 -11.06 -17.05 18.30
C THR A 610 -11.27 -16.60 19.74
N VAL A 611 -10.29 -15.90 20.30
CA VAL A 611 -10.41 -15.18 21.58
C VAL A 611 -10.84 -13.76 21.27
N VAL A 612 -11.90 -13.28 21.93
CA VAL A 612 -12.31 -11.88 21.87
C VAL A 612 -11.93 -11.22 23.18
N ALA A 613 -11.17 -10.13 23.11
CA ALA A 613 -10.74 -9.35 24.26
C ALA A 613 -11.28 -7.93 24.14
N VAL A 614 -11.90 -7.43 25.20
CA VAL A 614 -12.50 -6.09 25.24
C VAL A 614 -11.84 -5.28 26.36
N SER A 615 -11.31 -4.11 26.00
CA SER A 615 -10.65 -3.18 26.92
C SER A 615 -11.50 -2.92 28.17
N PRO A 616 -10.91 -2.95 29.39
CA PRO A 616 -11.64 -2.67 30.64
C PRO A 616 -11.96 -1.18 30.85
N ILE A 617 -11.47 -0.30 29.97
CA ILE A 617 -11.57 1.15 30.11
C ILE A 617 -13.03 1.59 29.87
N GLN A 618 -13.49 2.56 30.66
CA GLN A 618 -14.79 3.21 30.51
C GLN A 618 -14.60 4.60 29.89
N PRO A 619 -15.35 4.97 28.83
CA PRO A 619 -16.47 4.22 28.23
C PRO A 619 -16.02 2.98 27.45
N ALA A 620 -16.92 1.99 27.34
CA ALA A 620 -16.70 0.78 26.55
C ALA A 620 -16.40 1.12 25.07
N PRO A 621 -15.57 0.29 24.38
CA PRO A 621 -15.32 0.48 22.96
C PRO A 621 -16.62 0.41 22.16
N THR A 622 -16.68 1.20 21.08
CA THR A 622 -17.90 1.40 20.31
C THR A 622 -17.69 1.02 18.84
N LEU A 623 -18.64 0.26 18.29
CA LEU A 623 -18.80 0.09 16.85
C LEU A 623 -19.88 1.07 16.38
N THR A 624 -19.53 2.00 15.49
CA THR A 624 -20.48 2.93 14.88
C THR A 624 -20.71 2.58 13.42
N ILE A 625 -21.95 2.22 13.08
CA ILE A 625 -22.38 1.90 11.73
C ILE A 625 -23.02 3.15 11.14
N LEU A 626 -22.40 3.70 10.09
CA LEU A 626 -22.86 4.92 9.43
C LEU A 626 -24.05 4.64 8.51
N PRO A 627 -24.85 5.68 8.15
CA PRO A 627 -25.95 5.53 7.21
C PRO A 627 -25.49 4.90 5.89
N GLY A 628 -26.21 3.86 5.44
CA GLY A 628 -25.92 3.12 4.21
C GLY A 628 -25.01 1.90 4.39
N ALA A 629 -24.33 1.77 5.53
CA ALA A 629 -23.45 0.63 5.80
C ALA A 629 -24.24 -0.58 6.35
N THR A 630 -23.80 -1.79 6.03
CA THR A 630 -24.40 -3.03 6.57
C THR A 630 -23.34 -3.80 7.35
N VAL A 631 -23.71 -4.34 8.51
CA VAL A 631 -22.82 -5.20 9.31
C VAL A 631 -23.52 -6.51 9.63
N ASN A 632 -22.87 -7.62 9.29
CA ASN A 632 -23.37 -8.96 9.57
C ASN A 632 -22.47 -9.69 10.57
N VAL A 633 -23.07 -10.48 11.47
CA VAL A 633 -22.34 -11.46 12.28
C VAL A 633 -22.61 -12.86 11.73
N LEU A 634 -21.59 -13.45 11.11
CA LEU A 634 -21.69 -14.75 10.43
C LEU A 634 -20.82 -15.84 11.08
N GLY A 635 -19.90 -15.48 11.97
CA GLY A 635 -19.02 -16.42 12.69
C GLY A 635 -19.72 -17.17 13.83
N THR A 636 -19.08 -18.22 14.36
CA THR A 636 -19.58 -18.96 15.54
C THR A 636 -19.25 -18.30 16.86
N VAL A 637 -18.27 -17.39 16.87
CA VAL A 637 -17.82 -16.66 18.07
C VAL A 637 -18.42 -15.27 18.06
N ASP A 638 -18.88 -14.83 19.22
CA ASP A 638 -19.39 -13.47 19.46
C ASP A 638 -18.24 -12.44 19.36
N PRO A 639 -18.23 -11.55 18.35
CA PRO A 639 -17.17 -10.55 18.18
C PRO A 639 -17.25 -9.41 19.21
N PHE A 640 -18.32 -9.32 20.00
CA PHE A 640 -18.64 -8.14 20.82
C PHE A 640 -18.57 -8.39 22.33
N THR A 641 -18.33 -9.61 22.79
CA THR A 641 -18.18 -9.94 24.21
C THR A 641 -16.79 -10.48 24.53
N ASP A 642 -16.19 -9.99 25.62
CA ASP A 642 -14.92 -10.51 26.11
C ASP A 642 -15.05 -11.99 26.52
N SER A 643 -14.22 -12.85 25.93
CA SER A 643 -14.25 -14.30 26.14
C SER A 643 -13.83 -14.71 27.56
N THR A 644 -13.10 -13.85 28.27
CA THR A 644 -12.60 -14.12 29.63
C THR A 644 -13.41 -13.43 30.71
N THR A 645 -14.03 -12.29 30.39
CA THR A 645 -14.84 -11.48 31.29
C THR A 645 -16.21 -11.20 30.64
N PRO A 646 -17.16 -12.16 30.65
CA PRO A 646 -18.40 -12.07 29.87
C PRO A 646 -19.33 -10.89 30.16
N GLY A 647 -19.06 -10.08 31.18
CA GLY A 647 -19.76 -8.82 31.43
C GLY A 647 -19.14 -7.59 30.74
N ARG A 648 -18.08 -7.77 29.93
CA ARG A 648 -17.49 -6.70 29.11
C ARG A 648 -17.97 -6.87 27.68
N HIS A 649 -18.72 -5.88 27.22
CA HIS A 649 -19.31 -5.87 25.89
C HIS A 649 -18.94 -4.62 25.11
N VAL A 650 -18.94 -4.73 23.78
CA VAL A 650 -18.86 -3.61 22.85
C VAL A 650 -20.22 -2.93 22.77
N ARG A 651 -20.23 -1.60 22.69
CA ARG A 651 -21.45 -0.81 22.42
C ARG A 651 -21.65 -0.66 20.92
N ILE A 652 -22.88 -0.82 20.45
CA ILE A 652 -23.23 -0.62 19.04
C ILE A 652 -23.99 0.70 18.87
N VAL A 653 -23.53 1.55 17.97
CA VAL A 653 -24.27 2.73 17.49
C VAL A 653 -24.63 2.48 16.03
N ASN A 654 -25.84 1.98 15.79
CA ASN A 654 -26.35 1.71 14.46
C ASN A 654 -27.23 2.85 13.96
N ASN A 655 -26.73 3.61 12.99
CA ASN A 655 -27.45 4.66 12.29
C ASN A 655 -27.82 4.26 10.85
N SER A 656 -27.64 2.99 10.49
CA SER A 656 -27.93 2.50 9.14
C SER A 656 -29.35 1.99 9.01
N VAL A 657 -30.05 2.52 8.01
CA VAL A 657 -31.42 2.12 7.66
C VAL A 657 -31.47 0.76 6.96
N ASP A 658 -30.32 0.21 6.55
CA ASP A 658 -30.24 -1.13 5.98
C ASP A 658 -30.31 -2.16 7.09
N THR A 659 -29.20 -2.72 7.58
CA THR A 659 -29.27 -3.68 8.70
C THR A 659 -27.96 -3.86 9.48
N PHE A 660 -28.05 -3.85 10.81
CA PHE A 660 -27.15 -4.62 11.68
C PHE A 660 -27.77 -6.01 11.90
N ARG A 661 -27.22 -7.05 11.26
CA ARG A 661 -27.82 -8.38 11.19
C ARG A 661 -27.04 -9.41 12.00
N ILE A 662 -27.75 -10.10 12.88
CA ILE A 662 -27.25 -11.27 13.58
C ILE A 662 -27.64 -12.48 12.73
N GLY A 663 -26.64 -13.15 12.15
CA GLY A 663 -26.87 -14.29 11.27
C GLY A 663 -27.61 -15.44 11.96
N ALA A 664 -28.21 -16.32 11.16
CA ALA A 664 -28.97 -17.45 11.69
C ALA A 664 -28.09 -18.37 12.57
N GLY A 665 -28.64 -18.81 13.70
CA GLY A 665 -27.97 -19.71 14.65
C GLY A 665 -26.83 -19.07 15.45
N ARG A 666 -26.67 -17.73 15.44
CA ARG A 666 -25.58 -17.04 16.12
C ARG A 666 -26.03 -16.47 17.46
N THR A 667 -25.20 -16.59 18.49
CA THR A 667 -25.45 -15.97 19.80
C THR A 667 -24.44 -14.87 20.04
N ILE A 668 -24.91 -13.65 20.28
CA ILE A 668 -24.05 -12.49 20.57
C ILE A 668 -24.56 -11.70 21.78
N GLY A 669 -23.64 -11.04 22.47
CA GLY A 669 -23.88 -10.10 23.54
C GLY A 669 -23.29 -8.73 23.21
N VAL A 670 -24.08 -7.68 23.38
CA VAL A 670 -23.64 -6.28 23.23
C VAL A 670 -24.01 -5.48 24.47
N ALA A 671 -23.33 -4.37 24.76
CA ALA A 671 -23.70 -3.52 25.89
C ALA A 671 -25.08 -2.88 25.64
N ALA A 672 -25.20 -2.19 24.51
CA ALA A 672 -26.45 -1.59 24.05
C ALA A 672 -26.40 -1.46 22.52
N ILE A 673 -27.58 -1.33 21.91
CA ILE A 673 -27.74 -0.95 20.51
C ILE A 673 -28.46 0.38 20.47
N LEU A 674 -27.78 1.43 20.02
CA LEU A 674 -28.30 2.80 19.99
C LEU A 674 -28.32 3.33 18.56
N GLY A 675 -29.13 4.35 18.29
CA GLY A 675 -29.15 5.06 17.01
C GLY A 675 -30.50 4.97 16.31
N VAL A 676 -30.52 5.32 15.02
CA VAL A 676 -31.74 5.40 14.21
C VAL A 676 -31.78 4.34 13.10
N GLY A 677 -30.97 3.28 13.25
CA GLY A 677 -30.88 2.22 12.26
C GLY A 677 -31.91 1.11 12.41
N ARG A 678 -31.72 0.05 11.63
CA ARG A 678 -32.50 -1.20 11.71
C ARG A 678 -31.63 -2.34 12.22
N THR A 679 -32.14 -3.11 13.17
CA THR A 679 -31.49 -4.32 13.70
C THR A 679 -32.33 -5.56 13.42
N GLU A 680 -31.69 -6.64 13.01
CA GLU A 680 -32.35 -7.91 12.68
C GLU A 680 -31.70 -9.09 13.39
N VAL A 681 -32.49 -9.82 14.17
CA VAL A 681 -32.11 -11.07 14.82
C VAL A 681 -32.60 -12.24 13.98
N GLY A 682 -31.67 -12.94 13.32
CA GLY A 682 -32.01 -14.04 12.41
C GLY A 682 -32.59 -15.28 13.10
N ALA A 683 -33.13 -16.20 12.31
CA ALA A 683 -33.66 -17.47 12.81
C ALA A 683 -32.63 -18.25 13.65
N ALA A 684 -33.05 -18.78 14.80
CA ALA A 684 -32.19 -19.45 15.79
C ALA A 684 -31.03 -18.61 16.33
N ALA A 685 -30.98 -17.31 16.02
CA ALA A 685 -30.01 -16.40 16.59
C ALA A 685 -30.46 -15.93 17.98
N THR A 686 -29.52 -15.47 18.79
CA THR A 686 -29.80 -14.85 20.09
C THR A 686 -28.98 -13.58 20.21
N LEU A 687 -29.64 -12.46 20.44
CA LEU A 687 -29.02 -11.18 20.76
C LEU A 687 -29.32 -10.87 22.22
N THR A 688 -28.28 -10.68 23.03
CA THR A 688 -28.40 -10.20 24.41
C THR A 688 -27.92 -8.75 24.52
N ALA A 689 -28.74 -7.85 25.06
CA ALA A 689 -28.45 -6.42 25.20
C ALA A 689 -29.03 -5.82 26.49
N ASP A 690 -28.51 -4.68 26.96
CA ASP A 690 -29.05 -3.99 28.14
C ASP A 690 -30.12 -2.95 27.74
N ASP A 691 -29.92 -2.29 26.59
CA ASP A 691 -30.81 -1.26 26.03
C ASP A 691 -30.80 -1.37 24.49
N VAL A 692 -31.97 -1.27 23.86
CA VAL A 692 -32.13 -1.29 22.41
C VAL A 692 -32.96 -0.08 21.98
N ARG A 693 -32.32 0.87 21.30
CA ARG A 693 -32.93 2.06 20.73
C ARG A 693 -32.62 2.13 19.25
N GLN A 694 -33.61 1.89 18.40
CA GLN A 694 -33.46 1.78 16.95
C GLN A 694 -34.68 2.39 16.24
N SER A 695 -34.64 2.54 14.91
CA SER A 695 -35.86 2.81 14.16
C SER A 695 -36.73 1.58 14.08
N THR A 696 -36.14 0.44 13.70
CA THR A 696 -36.85 -0.84 13.59
C THR A 696 -36.01 -1.95 14.20
N VAL A 697 -36.67 -2.84 14.94
CA VAL A 697 -36.10 -4.10 15.40
C VAL A 697 -36.92 -5.24 14.84
N THR A 698 -36.27 -6.22 14.22
CA THR A 698 -36.93 -7.43 13.70
C THR A 698 -36.35 -8.65 14.40
N VAL A 699 -37.20 -9.49 14.98
CA VAL A 699 -36.85 -10.81 15.51
C VAL A 699 -37.50 -11.85 14.61
N GLU A 700 -36.71 -12.52 13.77
CA GLU A 700 -37.19 -13.55 12.84
C GLU A 700 -37.73 -14.78 13.60
N PRO A 701 -38.55 -15.63 12.94
CA PRO A 701 -39.00 -16.89 13.52
C PRO A 701 -37.87 -17.76 14.08
N GLY A 702 -37.98 -18.11 15.36
CA GLY A 702 -36.98 -18.87 16.10
C GLY A 702 -35.75 -18.07 16.56
N GLY A 703 -35.62 -16.79 16.18
CA GLY A 703 -34.63 -15.88 16.77
C GLY A 703 -35.05 -15.43 18.18
N ALA A 704 -34.11 -14.90 18.95
CA ALA A 704 -34.34 -14.44 20.32
C ALA A 704 -33.66 -13.10 20.62
N LEU A 705 -34.41 -12.12 21.11
CA LEU A 705 -33.89 -10.90 21.74
C LEU A 705 -34.05 -11.01 23.26
N GLN A 706 -32.92 -10.99 23.97
CA GLN A 706 -32.86 -11.14 25.42
C GLN A 706 -32.34 -9.85 26.06
N MET A 707 -33.17 -9.22 26.89
CA MET A 707 -32.79 -8.04 27.66
C MET A 707 -32.17 -8.47 28.99
N ARG A 708 -30.99 -7.94 29.33
CA ARG A 708 -30.30 -8.26 30.60
C ARG A 708 -30.95 -7.55 31.79
N GLN A 709 -30.66 -8.02 33.00
CA GLN A 709 -31.29 -7.55 34.25
C GLN A 709 -31.25 -6.03 34.48
N GLY A 710 -32.34 -5.48 35.01
CA GLY A 710 -32.52 -4.05 35.31
C GLY A 710 -33.81 -3.49 34.69
N GLU A 711 -33.98 -2.16 34.76
CA GLU A 711 -34.94 -1.45 33.89
C GLU A 711 -34.34 -1.44 32.48
N SER A 712 -34.85 -2.30 31.60
CA SER A 712 -34.43 -2.38 30.20
C SER A 712 -35.51 -1.80 29.29
N ALA A 713 -35.09 -1.15 28.21
CA ALA A 713 -36.00 -0.60 27.24
C ALA A 713 -35.73 -1.15 25.84
N ILE A 714 -36.81 -1.43 25.11
CA ILE A 714 -36.80 -1.53 23.65
C ILE A 714 -37.56 -0.31 23.14
N ALA A 715 -36.83 0.67 22.59
CA ALA A 715 -37.41 1.85 21.99
C ALA A 715 -37.25 1.81 20.46
N THR A 716 -38.38 1.83 19.77
CA THR A 716 -38.45 1.86 18.31
C THR A 716 -39.23 3.07 17.83
N THR A 717 -38.81 3.70 16.72
CA THR A 717 -39.57 4.81 16.10
C THR A 717 -40.42 4.39 14.91
N SER A 718 -40.16 3.21 14.37
CA SER A 718 -40.86 2.61 13.22
C SER A 718 -41.30 1.17 13.51
N GLY A 719 -41.23 0.76 14.78
CA GLY A 719 -41.83 -0.45 15.31
C GLY A 719 -40.89 -1.62 15.58
N LEU A 720 -41.35 -2.51 16.45
CA LEU A 720 -40.77 -3.81 16.76
C LEU A 720 -41.57 -4.91 16.04
N ILE A 721 -40.92 -5.68 15.18
CA ILE A 721 -41.51 -6.85 14.52
C ILE A 721 -41.01 -8.10 15.24
N ASN A 722 -41.86 -8.73 16.04
CA ASN A 722 -41.54 -9.94 16.77
C ASN A 722 -42.24 -11.16 16.16
N ALA A 723 -41.47 -12.04 15.53
CA ALA A 723 -41.91 -13.38 15.13
C ALA A 723 -41.14 -14.50 15.86
N GLY A 724 -40.20 -14.13 16.73
CA GLY A 724 -39.38 -15.04 17.53
C GLY A 724 -39.68 -14.91 19.02
N LEU A 725 -38.65 -14.95 19.85
CA LEU A 725 -38.75 -14.76 21.30
C LEU A 725 -38.20 -13.38 21.70
N VAL A 726 -38.98 -12.59 22.41
CA VAL A 726 -38.47 -11.43 23.16
C VAL A 726 -38.63 -11.73 24.65
N ARG A 727 -37.56 -11.57 25.42
CA ARG A 727 -37.53 -11.96 26.82
C ARG A 727 -36.74 -10.98 27.68
N SER A 728 -37.20 -10.74 28.90
CA SER A 728 -36.41 -10.14 29.98
C SER A 728 -35.87 -11.23 30.92
N ASP A 729 -34.59 -11.16 31.29
CA ASP A 729 -33.91 -12.11 32.18
C ASP A 729 -33.72 -11.60 33.63
N GLY A 730 -34.68 -10.82 34.13
CA GLY A 730 -34.80 -10.44 35.55
C GLY A 730 -34.85 -8.93 35.76
N GLY A 731 -36.00 -8.33 35.49
CA GLY A 731 -36.26 -6.89 35.59
C GLY A 731 -37.39 -6.45 34.65
N ASP A 732 -37.93 -5.26 34.90
CA ASP A 732 -39.04 -4.71 34.12
C ASP A 732 -38.57 -4.32 32.71
N LEU A 733 -39.42 -4.58 31.71
CA LEU A 733 -39.17 -4.27 30.31
C LEU A 733 -40.18 -3.22 29.82
N GLU A 734 -39.69 -2.07 29.42
CA GLU A 734 -40.47 -1.04 28.74
C GLU A 734 -40.30 -1.16 27.21
N VAL A 735 -41.41 -1.12 26.48
CA VAL A 735 -41.42 -1.16 25.02
C VAL A 735 -42.10 0.10 24.48
N PHE A 736 -41.34 0.88 23.74
CA PHE A 736 -41.79 2.09 23.05
C PHE A 736 -41.79 1.86 21.53
N GLY A 737 -42.80 2.42 20.86
CA GLY A 737 -43.10 2.20 19.45
C GLY A 737 -44.04 1.02 19.22
N SER A 738 -44.71 1.04 18.07
CA SER A 738 -45.69 0.01 17.70
C SER A 738 -45.07 -1.38 17.61
N VAL A 739 -45.82 -2.41 17.96
CA VAL A 739 -45.36 -3.80 17.98
C VAL A 739 -46.21 -4.67 17.07
N GLU A 740 -45.59 -5.29 16.08
CA GLU A 740 -46.17 -6.40 15.32
C GLU A 740 -45.75 -7.72 15.96
N HIS A 741 -46.67 -8.38 16.66
CA HIS A 741 -46.39 -9.55 17.50
C HIS A 741 -47.02 -10.83 16.95
N SER A 742 -46.18 -11.73 16.45
CA SER A 742 -46.56 -13.08 15.98
C SER A 742 -45.73 -14.20 16.61
N GLY A 743 -44.81 -13.85 17.51
CA GLY A 743 -43.92 -14.76 18.22
C GLY A 743 -44.33 -14.95 19.69
N GLU A 744 -43.34 -14.89 20.59
CA GLU A 744 -43.49 -15.03 22.04
C GLU A 744 -42.87 -13.82 22.75
N PHE A 745 -43.58 -13.26 23.73
CA PHE A 745 -42.99 -12.44 24.79
C PHE A 745 -42.95 -13.26 26.08
N PHE A 746 -41.77 -13.47 26.65
CA PHE A 746 -41.62 -14.13 27.95
C PHE A 746 -41.39 -13.09 29.06
N VAL A 747 -42.22 -13.13 30.10
CA VAL A 747 -42.11 -12.26 31.28
C VAL A 747 -41.98 -13.11 32.55
N ALA A 748 -40.84 -13.02 33.24
CA ALA A 748 -40.58 -13.83 34.43
C ALA A 748 -41.53 -13.48 35.59
N THR A 749 -41.76 -14.44 36.49
CA THR A 749 -42.58 -14.19 37.68
C THR A 749 -41.94 -13.11 38.56
N GLY A 750 -42.66 -12.01 38.76
CA GLY A 750 -42.19 -10.87 39.56
C GLY A 750 -41.79 -9.65 38.72
N ASP A 751 -41.67 -9.81 37.40
CA ASP A 751 -41.31 -8.74 36.47
C ASP A 751 -42.56 -8.21 35.75
N GLU A 752 -42.48 -6.97 35.26
CA GLU A 752 -43.48 -6.32 34.41
C GLU A 752 -42.96 -6.11 32.99
N LEU A 753 -43.84 -6.30 32.00
CA LEU A 753 -43.66 -5.86 30.62
C LEU A 753 -44.68 -4.77 30.35
N ARG A 754 -44.26 -3.59 29.89
CA ARG A 754 -45.13 -2.45 29.62
C ARG A 754 -44.99 -2.00 28.17
N PHE A 755 -46.09 -2.02 27.44
CA PHE A 755 -46.19 -1.46 26.09
C PHE A 755 -46.82 -0.07 26.17
N HIS A 756 -46.12 0.92 25.63
CA HIS A 756 -46.55 2.32 25.64
C HIS A 756 -47.34 2.74 24.40
N ASP A 757 -47.29 1.95 23.33
CA ASP A 757 -47.91 2.21 22.03
C ASP A 757 -48.65 0.94 21.52
N GLU A 758 -49.26 1.03 20.34
CA GLU A 758 -50.05 -0.05 19.70
C GLU A 758 -49.32 -1.40 19.66
N VAL A 759 -50.00 -2.47 20.07
CA VAL A 759 -49.54 -3.86 19.94
C VAL A 759 -50.57 -4.66 19.15
N ALA A 760 -50.16 -5.21 18.00
CA ALA A 760 -51.02 -5.96 17.10
C ALA A 760 -50.44 -7.34 16.76
N GLY A 761 -51.27 -8.37 16.81
CA GLY A 761 -50.97 -9.69 16.24
C GLY A 761 -51.15 -10.86 17.21
N PRO A 762 -51.06 -12.09 16.67
CA PRO A 762 -51.57 -13.28 17.35
C PRO A 762 -50.53 -13.98 18.26
N GLY A 763 -49.43 -13.31 18.58
CA GLY A 763 -48.36 -13.92 19.39
C GLY A 763 -48.75 -14.15 20.86
N ASP A 764 -48.09 -15.11 21.49
CA ASP A 764 -48.37 -15.52 22.87
C ASP A 764 -47.57 -14.68 23.89
N PHE A 765 -48.11 -14.57 25.11
CA PHE A 765 -47.44 -13.99 26.27
C PHE A 765 -47.24 -15.06 27.35
N THR A 766 -45.99 -15.43 27.60
CA THR A 766 -45.63 -16.52 28.48
C THR A 766 -44.90 -16.03 29.73
N GLY A 767 -44.67 -16.94 30.68
CA GLY A 767 -44.11 -16.62 31.99
C GLY A 767 -45.16 -16.09 32.97
N GLY A 768 -44.76 -15.89 34.23
CA GLY A 768 -45.69 -15.61 35.34
C GLY A 768 -45.83 -14.15 35.72
N GLY A 769 -45.18 -13.23 34.98
CA GLY A 769 -45.17 -11.79 35.25
C GLY A 769 -46.47 -11.07 34.86
N VAL A 770 -46.41 -9.74 34.80
CA VAL A 770 -47.54 -8.87 34.43
C VAL A 770 -47.26 -8.20 33.08
N VAL A 771 -48.22 -8.25 32.16
CA VAL A 771 -48.16 -7.50 30.88
C VAL A 771 -49.13 -6.33 30.93
N TRP A 772 -48.63 -5.11 30.77
CA TRP A 772 -49.39 -3.87 30.74
C TRP A 772 -49.47 -3.31 29.32
N PHE A 773 -50.68 -2.89 28.93
CA PHE A 773 -50.92 -2.16 27.68
C PHE A 773 -51.41 -0.76 28.01
N GLU A 774 -50.78 0.28 27.48
CA GLU A 774 -51.18 1.67 27.71
C GLU A 774 -51.96 2.30 26.55
N ASP A 775 -51.91 1.69 25.36
CA ASP A 775 -52.59 2.13 24.14
C ASP A 775 -53.42 0.99 23.53
N GLU A 776 -53.53 0.89 22.21
CA GLU A 776 -54.29 -0.16 21.54
C GLU A 776 -53.63 -1.54 21.65
N TYR A 777 -54.43 -2.56 21.99
CA TYR A 777 -54.06 -3.97 21.85
C TYR A 777 -55.08 -4.70 20.97
N SER A 778 -54.58 -5.38 19.93
CA SER A 778 -55.39 -6.23 19.05
C SER A 778 -54.71 -7.59 18.81
N PRO A 779 -55.41 -8.73 18.94
CA PRO A 779 -54.93 -10.05 18.51
C PRO A 779 -54.58 -10.17 17.01
N GLY A 780 -54.95 -9.20 16.16
CA GLY A 780 -54.61 -9.17 14.74
C GLY A 780 -55.79 -8.77 13.86
N ALA A 781 -55.76 -9.21 12.58
CA ALA A 781 -56.78 -8.92 11.57
C ALA A 781 -57.79 -10.08 11.37
N SER A 782 -57.79 -11.05 12.28
CA SER A 782 -58.71 -12.17 12.28
C SER A 782 -58.94 -12.65 13.71
N PRO A 783 -60.14 -13.15 14.04
CA PRO A 783 -60.41 -13.63 15.38
C PRO A 783 -59.48 -14.77 15.81
N GLY A 784 -58.74 -14.56 16.89
CA GLY A 784 -57.74 -15.44 17.47
C GLY A 784 -57.90 -15.60 18.97
N LYS A 785 -57.33 -16.69 19.51
CA LYS A 785 -57.29 -16.93 20.96
C LYS A 785 -55.88 -16.66 21.44
N ILE A 786 -55.73 -15.65 22.29
CA ILE A 786 -54.42 -15.26 22.80
C ILE A 786 -54.30 -15.65 24.26
N SER A 787 -53.21 -16.33 24.59
CA SER A 787 -52.94 -16.79 25.94
C SER A 787 -51.95 -15.88 26.65
N PHE A 788 -52.30 -15.49 27.87
CA PHE A 788 -51.41 -14.84 28.82
C PHE A 788 -51.19 -15.83 29.98
N ALA A 789 -50.01 -16.42 30.06
CA ALA A 789 -49.68 -17.33 31.16
C ALA A 789 -49.62 -16.62 32.53
N GLY A 790 -49.30 -15.33 32.52
CA GLY A 790 -49.23 -14.45 33.68
C GLY A 790 -50.50 -13.63 33.92
N SER A 791 -50.33 -12.42 34.44
CA SER A 791 -51.41 -11.43 34.58
C SER A 791 -51.39 -10.44 33.42
N MET A 792 -52.56 -9.89 33.10
CA MET A 792 -52.71 -8.82 32.10
C MET A 792 -53.34 -7.60 32.77
N GLY A 793 -52.78 -6.42 32.49
CA GLY A 793 -53.25 -5.15 33.01
C GLY A 793 -53.56 -4.16 31.89
N LEU A 794 -54.71 -3.51 32.01
CA LEU A 794 -55.11 -2.36 31.21
C LEU A 794 -55.04 -1.10 32.07
N THR A 795 -54.90 0.04 31.41
CA THR A 795 -54.85 1.38 32.00
C THR A 795 -56.00 2.23 31.45
N PRO A 796 -56.26 3.43 32.00
CA PRO A 796 -57.35 4.29 31.51
C PRO A 796 -57.22 4.73 30.04
N THR A 797 -56.03 4.62 29.45
CA THR A 797 -55.78 4.97 28.04
C THR A 797 -55.82 3.78 27.09
N SER A 798 -55.92 2.55 27.61
CA SER A 798 -55.92 1.35 26.77
C SER A 798 -57.16 1.25 25.89
N ASN A 799 -56.99 0.75 24.66
CA ASN A 799 -58.08 0.34 23.78
C ASN A 799 -57.90 -1.13 23.37
N VAL A 800 -58.73 -2.03 23.87
CA VAL A 800 -58.69 -3.43 23.43
C VAL A 800 -59.64 -3.58 22.25
N LEU A 801 -59.11 -3.89 21.06
CA LEU A 801 -59.90 -4.16 19.86
C LEU A 801 -60.07 -5.67 19.70
N LEU A 802 -61.33 -6.13 19.69
CA LEU A 802 -61.69 -7.53 19.48
C LEU A 802 -62.66 -7.67 18.30
N GLU A 803 -62.43 -8.68 17.49
CA GLU A 803 -63.10 -8.94 16.24
C GLU A 803 -64.00 -10.18 16.34
N MET A 804 -65.11 -10.16 15.60
CA MET A 804 -66.04 -11.27 15.44
C MET A 804 -66.25 -11.57 13.97
N ALA A 805 -66.21 -12.86 13.63
CA ALA A 805 -66.36 -13.32 12.25
C ALA A 805 -67.14 -14.65 12.18
N GLN A 806 -67.31 -15.15 10.96
CA GLN A 806 -67.78 -16.51 10.69
C GLN A 806 -66.65 -17.31 10.05
N ALA A 807 -66.24 -18.41 10.68
CA ALA A 807 -65.30 -19.37 10.10
C ALA A 807 -65.95 -20.74 9.98
N GLY A 808 -65.96 -21.31 8.78
CA GLY A 808 -66.57 -22.63 8.52
C GLY A 808 -68.07 -22.71 8.86
N GLY A 809 -68.78 -21.58 8.87
CA GLY A 809 -70.19 -21.48 9.27
C GLY A 809 -70.45 -21.39 10.78
N ALA A 810 -69.40 -21.40 11.61
CA ALA A 810 -69.49 -21.17 13.05
C ALA A 810 -69.09 -19.72 13.39
N PRO A 811 -69.80 -19.07 14.34
CA PRO A 811 -69.37 -17.78 14.86
C PRO A 811 -68.06 -17.93 15.64
N ILE A 812 -67.07 -17.11 15.34
CA ILE A 812 -65.79 -17.03 16.05
C ILE A 812 -65.54 -15.58 16.49
N ALA A 813 -64.81 -15.41 17.58
CA ALA A 813 -64.43 -14.11 18.11
C ALA A 813 -63.02 -14.18 18.69
N ASP A 814 -62.38 -13.03 18.81
CA ASP A 814 -61.18 -12.91 19.62
C ASP A 814 -61.50 -13.29 21.07
N GLU A 815 -60.58 -14.01 21.69
CA GLU A 815 -60.66 -14.39 23.10
C GLU A 815 -59.30 -14.19 23.77
N LEU A 816 -59.25 -13.40 24.83
CA LEU A 816 -58.07 -13.27 25.68
C LEU A 816 -58.18 -14.19 26.89
N ILE A 817 -57.25 -15.14 27.01
CA ILE A 817 -57.22 -16.16 28.05
C ILE A 817 -56.08 -15.84 29.02
N VAL A 818 -56.40 -15.28 30.18
CA VAL A 818 -55.43 -14.80 31.17
C VAL A 818 -55.37 -15.78 32.35
N HIS A 819 -54.28 -16.53 32.48
CA HIS A 819 -54.20 -17.62 33.45
C HIS A 819 -54.09 -17.16 34.92
N ASN A 820 -53.93 -15.85 35.16
CA ASN A 820 -53.89 -15.27 36.50
C ASN A 820 -54.92 -14.12 36.65
N THR A 821 -54.48 -12.89 36.94
CA THR A 821 -55.38 -11.75 37.14
C THR A 821 -55.48 -10.93 35.85
N LEU A 822 -56.70 -10.64 35.41
CA LEU A 822 -56.98 -9.62 34.40
C LEU A 822 -57.52 -8.35 35.09
N MET A 823 -56.85 -7.23 34.89
CA MET A 823 -57.21 -5.91 35.41
C MET A 823 -57.79 -5.06 34.27
N LEU A 824 -59.12 -4.89 34.27
CA LEU A 824 -59.84 -4.12 33.26
C LEU A 824 -59.84 -2.64 33.58
N ASP A 825 -59.63 -1.83 32.55
CA ASP A 825 -59.66 -0.37 32.53
C ASP A 825 -59.80 0.09 31.06
N GLY A 826 -59.98 1.39 30.81
CA GLY A 826 -59.99 1.94 29.45
C GLY A 826 -61.17 1.51 28.58
N MET A 827 -60.96 1.37 27.27
CA MET A 827 -62.01 1.11 26.28
C MET A 827 -61.93 -0.31 25.70
N LEU A 828 -63.09 -0.94 25.48
CA LEU A 828 -63.24 -2.14 24.66
C LEU A 828 -63.93 -1.79 23.34
N THR A 829 -63.28 -2.05 22.21
CA THR A 829 -63.85 -1.85 20.87
C THR A 829 -64.16 -3.19 20.23
N LEU A 830 -65.40 -3.38 19.81
CA LEU A 830 -65.83 -4.59 19.11
C LEU A 830 -66.04 -4.33 17.61
N ARG A 831 -65.61 -5.25 16.75
CA ARG A 831 -65.77 -5.14 15.29
C ARG A 831 -66.31 -6.42 14.67
N PHE A 832 -67.10 -6.25 13.61
CA PHE A 832 -67.50 -7.35 12.74
C PHE A 832 -66.58 -7.40 11.52
N LEU A 833 -66.04 -8.58 11.24
CA LEU A 833 -65.25 -8.87 10.04
C LEU A 833 -66.06 -9.67 9.02
N ASP A 834 -65.62 -9.60 7.76
CA ASP A 834 -66.11 -10.41 6.64
C ASP A 834 -67.64 -10.45 6.47
N GLY A 835 -68.32 -9.37 6.83
CA GLY A 835 -69.78 -9.27 6.74
C GLY A 835 -70.51 -10.18 7.73
N TYR A 836 -69.90 -10.50 8.88
CA TYR A 836 -70.53 -11.25 9.96
C TYR A 836 -71.93 -10.71 10.27
N VAL A 837 -72.92 -11.60 10.21
CA VAL A 837 -74.32 -11.30 10.55
C VAL A 837 -74.63 -11.91 11.92
N PRO A 838 -74.85 -11.09 12.96
CA PRO A 838 -75.27 -11.56 14.26
C PRO A 838 -76.57 -12.36 14.20
N THR A 839 -76.64 -13.44 14.96
CA THR A 839 -77.87 -14.22 15.16
C THR A 839 -78.23 -14.24 16.64
N ASP A 840 -79.52 -14.19 16.93
CA ASP A 840 -80.04 -14.32 18.29
C ASP A 840 -79.47 -15.56 19.01
N GLY A 841 -79.20 -15.39 20.30
CA GLY A 841 -78.69 -16.43 21.19
C GLY A 841 -77.20 -16.76 21.00
N THR A 842 -76.51 -16.23 20.00
CA THR A 842 -75.06 -16.42 19.84
C THR A 842 -74.31 -15.67 20.95
N LYS A 843 -73.29 -16.33 21.52
CA LYS A 843 -72.50 -15.83 22.64
C LYS A 843 -71.02 -15.93 22.35
N PHE A 844 -70.26 -14.93 22.80
CA PHE A 844 -68.80 -14.92 22.73
C PHE A 844 -68.22 -14.67 24.11
N GLU A 845 -67.30 -15.53 24.53
CA GLU A 845 -66.42 -15.28 25.67
C GLU A 845 -65.25 -14.46 25.13
N LEU A 846 -65.18 -13.19 25.54
CA LEU A 846 -64.14 -12.27 25.07
C LEU A 846 -62.92 -12.31 25.98
N PHE A 847 -63.15 -12.53 27.28
CA PHE A 847 -62.09 -12.63 28.28
C PHE A 847 -62.38 -13.77 29.25
N SER A 848 -61.35 -14.54 29.57
CA SER A 848 -61.36 -15.53 30.63
C SER A 848 -60.15 -15.36 31.54
N ALA A 849 -60.35 -15.41 32.85
CA ALA A 849 -59.27 -15.27 33.83
C ALA A 849 -59.51 -16.06 35.12
N GLU A 850 -58.45 -16.35 35.88
CA GLU A 850 -58.62 -16.87 37.25
C GLU A 850 -59.24 -15.83 38.18
N ARG A 851 -58.91 -14.56 37.96
CA ARG A 851 -59.52 -13.42 38.65
C ARG A 851 -59.65 -12.22 37.73
N LEU A 852 -60.87 -11.75 37.53
CA LEU A 852 -61.19 -10.52 36.81
C LEU A 852 -61.48 -9.40 37.81
N THR A 853 -60.82 -8.26 37.64
CA THR A 853 -60.97 -7.06 38.47
C THR A 853 -61.10 -5.81 37.62
N GLY A 854 -61.73 -4.75 38.15
CA GLY A 854 -61.99 -3.52 37.39
C GLY A 854 -63.19 -3.62 36.44
N ASN A 855 -63.40 -2.60 35.63
CA ASN A 855 -64.38 -2.54 34.54
C ASN A 855 -63.80 -1.68 33.41
N PHE A 856 -64.27 -1.87 32.18
CA PHE A 856 -64.03 -0.88 31.12
C PHE A 856 -64.78 0.43 31.42
N ASP A 857 -64.13 1.56 31.14
CA ASP A 857 -64.73 2.90 31.20
C ASP A 857 -65.76 3.10 30.09
N ALA A 858 -65.52 2.51 28.92
CA ALA A 858 -66.43 2.53 27.78
C ALA A 858 -66.34 1.23 26.96
N ILE A 859 -67.44 0.87 26.30
CA ILE A 859 -67.47 -0.23 25.33
C ILE A 859 -68.09 0.31 24.04
N GLU A 860 -67.36 0.23 22.94
CA GLU A 860 -67.82 0.56 21.60
C GLU A 860 -68.31 -0.72 20.91
N PHE A 861 -69.60 -0.74 20.57
CA PHE A 861 -70.25 -1.85 19.91
C PHE A 861 -70.46 -1.55 18.42
N PRO A 862 -70.30 -2.53 17.51
CA PRO A 862 -70.71 -2.38 16.13
C PRO A 862 -72.24 -2.39 16.04
N GLU A 863 -72.78 -1.76 14.98
CA GLU A 863 -74.21 -1.67 14.73
C GLU A 863 -74.83 -3.06 14.56
N LEU A 864 -75.93 -3.33 15.26
CA LEU A 864 -76.68 -4.58 15.15
C LEU A 864 -77.76 -4.49 14.08
N PRO A 865 -78.07 -5.60 13.39
CA PRO A 865 -79.32 -5.72 12.64
C PRO A 865 -80.53 -5.42 13.53
N GLY A 866 -81.54 -4.75 12.97
CA GLY A 866 -82.77 -4.40 13.69
C GLY A 866 -83.43 -5.62 14.34
N GLY A 867 -83.83 -5.49 15.60
CA GLY A 867 -84.42 -6.58 16.38
C GLY A 867 -83.45 -7.32 17.30
N LEU A 868 -82.15 -6.99 17.31
CA LEU A 868 -81.17 -7.53 18.24
C LEU A 868 -80.64 -6.46 19.21
N SER A 869 -80.29 -6.88 20.42
CA SER A 869 -79.63 -6.08 21.45
C SER A 869 -78.37 -6.78 21.96
N TRP A 870 -77.40 -5.99 22.41
CA TRP A 870 -76.22 -6.49 23.10
C TRP A 870 -76.54 -6.80 24.56
N SER A 871 -76.13 -7.98 25.02
CA SER A 871 -76.15 -8.34 26.44
C SER A 871 -74.74 -8.63 26.91
N LEU A 872 -74.27 -7.84 27.89
CA LEU A 872 -72.98 -8.03 28.55
C LEU A 872 -73.16 -8.75 29.88
N SER A 873 -72.38 -9.79 30.12
CA SER A 873 -72.34 -10.51 31.40
C SER A 873 -70.90 -10.63 31.88
N THR A 874 -70.59 -9.94 32.98
CA THR A 874 -69.30 -10.02 33.65
C THR A 874 -69.42 -10.80 34.95
N THR A 875 -68.55 -11.79 35.14
CA THR A 875 -68.40 -12.56 36.38
C THR A 875 -67.00 -12.33 36.95
N ALA A 876 -66.70 -12.88 38.12
CA ALA A 876 -65.36 -12.81 38.71
C ALA A 876 -64.26 -13.49 37.88
N LYS A 877 -64.60 -14.19 36.79
CA LYS A 877 -63.65 -14.94 35.94
C LYS A 877 -63.82 -14.72 34.44
N ARG A 878 -64.92 -14.11 33.99
CA ARG A 878 -65.28 -14.08 32.56
C ARG A 878 -66.04 -12.83 32.20
N LEU A 879 -65.82 -12.35 30.98
CA LEU A 879 -66.66 -11.36 30.33
C LEU A 879 -67.19 -11.96 29.03
N THR A 880 -68.51 -12.09 28.96
CA THR A 880 -69.22 -12.70 27.84
C THR A 880 -70.20 -11.69 27.25
N ILE A 881 -70.26 -11.61 25.92
CA ILE A 881 -71.29 -10.89 25.19
C ILE A 881 -72.26 -11.87 24.54
N ALA A 882 -73.50 -11.45 24.36
CA ALA A 882 -74.53 -12.20 23.65
C ALA A 882 -75.38 -11.26 22.78
N PHE A 883 -75.88 -11.80 21.67
CA PHE A 883 -76.97 -11.17 20.94
C PHE A 883 -78.29 -11.73 21.46
N ASN A 884 -79.20 -10.85 21.84
CA ASN A 884 -80.54 -11.24 22.26
C ASN A 884 -81.56 -10.54 21.37
N GLU A 885 -82.60 -11.27 20.97
CA GLU A 885 -83.80 -10.70 20.39
C GLU A 885 -84.36 -9.64 21.34
N ILE A 886 -84.71 -8.50 20.75
CA ILE A 886 -85.48 -7.46 21.40
C ILE A 886 -86.89 -8.03 21.59
N SER A 887 -87.14 -8.66 22.74
CA SER A 887 -88.45 -9.20 23.08
C SER A 887 -89.38 -8.06 23.43
N GLY A 888 -90.25 -7.68 22.50
CA GLY A 888 -91.26 -6.66 22.70
C GLY A 888 -91.84 -6.09 21.40
N ASP A 889 -92.99 -5.45 21.47
CA ASP A 889 -93.67 -4.81 20.33
C ASP A 889 -94.07 -3.38 20.70
N ALA A 890 -93.39 -2.42 20.09
CA ALA A 890 -93.62 -1.00 20.29
C ALA A 890 -94.64 -0.41 19.30
N ASP A 891 -95.29 -1.23 18.46
CA ASP A 891 -96.50 -0.85 17.72
C ASP A 891 -97.70 -0.97 18.68
N PHE A 892 -97.87 0.06 19.50
CA PHE A 892 -98.84 0.04 20.58
C PHE A 892 -100.27 0.19 20.07
N ASP A 893 -100.49 0.82 18.92
CA ASP A 893 -101.83 0.96 18.32
C ASP A 893 -102.17 -0.11 17.26
N ARG A 894 -101.18 -0.98 16.94
CA ARG A 894 -101.28 -2.13 16.03
C ARG A 894 -101.61 -1.73 14.60
N ASP A 895 -101.19 -0.55 14.16
CA ASP A 895 -101.39 -0.08 12.80
C ASP A 895 -100.33 -0.62 11.81
N GLY A 896 -99.38 -1.42 12.32
CA GLY A 896 -98.34 -2.09 11.57
C GLY A 896 -97.06 -1.29 11.41
N ASN A 897 -96.90 -0.15 12.10
CA ASN A 897 -95.68 0.63 12.06
C ASN A 897 -95.36 1.27 13.42
N VAL A 898 -94.07 1.39 13.78
CA VAL A 898 -93.63 2.01 15.05
C VAL A 898 -93.25 3.46 14.79
N ASN A 899 -94.12 4.40 15.16
CA ASN A 899 -94.02 5.82 14.82
C ASN A 899 -94.23 6.76 16.04
N GLY A 900 -94.44 8.07 15.78
CA GLY A 900 -94.67 9.06 16.83
C GLY A 900 -96.02 8.94 17.56
N ALA A 901 -97.02 8.28 16.98
CA ALA A 901 -98.26 7.88 17.64
C ALA A 901 -98.00 6.82 18.72
N ASP A 902 -97.12 5.86 18.44
CA ASP A 902 -96.67 4.89 19.45
C ASP A 902 -95.87 5.55 20.57
N PHE A 903 -94.99 6.49 20.24
CA PHE A 903 -94.31 7.29 21.25
C PHE A 903 -95.29 8.01 22.18
N LEU A 904 -96.37 8.56 21.62
CA LEU A 904 -97.42 9.21 22.40
C LEU A 904 -98.19 8.20 23.25
N THR A 905 -98.36 6.95 22.79
CA THR A 905 -98.97 5.87 23.57
C THR A 905 -98.09 5.49 24.76
N TRP A 906 -96.79 5.28 24.56
CA TRP A 906 -95.82 5.11 25.65
C TRP A 906 -95.81 6.30 26.61
N GLN A 907 -95.74 7.53 26.07
CA GLN A 907 -95.68 8.74 26.89
C GLN A 907 -96.93 8.91 27.79
N ARG A 908 -98.10 8.46 27.32
CA ARG A 908 -99.36 8.48 28.11
C ARG A 908 -99.41 7.39 29.16
N GLY A 909 -98.82 6.22 28.90
CA GLY A 909 -98.77 5.12 29.86
C GLY A 909 -97.65 5.22 30.88
N ARG A 910 -96.62 6.02 30.60
CA ARG A 910 -95.43 6.19 31.44
C ARG A 910 -95.80 6.37 32.92
N GLY A 911 -95.39 5.42 33.75
CA GLY A 911 -95.66 5.40 35.20
C GLY A 911 -96.74 4.43 35.65
N ILE A 912 -97.40 3.68 34.75
CA ILE A 912 -98.17 2.49 35.12
C ILE A 912 -97.20 1.45 35.67
N ALA A 913 -97.32 1.15 36.97
CA ALA A 913 -96.33 0.32 37.67
C ALA A 913 -96.57 -1.19 37.58
N THR A 914 -97.81 -1.62 37.34
CA THR A 914 -98.20 -3.04 37.21
C THR A 914 -99.51 -3.17 36.43
N GLY A 915 -99.68 -4.24 35.64
CA GLY A 915 -100.89 -4.54 34.88
C GLY A 915 -101.09 -3.73 33.59
N ALA A 916 -100.03 -3.09 33.09
CA ALA A 916 -100.02 -2.49 31.76
C ALA A 916 -100.26 -3.55 30.68
N ILE A 917 -100.76 -3.09 29.53
CA ILE A 917 -100.93 -3.89 28.32
C ILE A 917 -100.22 -3.17 27.17
N PRO A 918 -99.90 -3.85 26.05
CA PRO A 918 -99.16 -3.21 24.94
C PRO A 918 -99.80 -1.90 24.44
N ALA A 919 -101.12 -1.83 24.34
CA ALA A 919 -101.85 -0.61 23.94
C ALA A 919 -101.74 0.57 24.94
N GLN A 920 -101.08 0.36 26.07
CA GLN A 920 -100.77 1.39 27.05
C GLN A 920 -99.29 1.77 27.04
N GLY A 921 -98.46 1.19 26.17
CA GLY A 921 -97.03 1.50 26.09
C GLY A 921 -96.10 0.46 26.71
N ASP A 922 -96.60 -0.72 27.07
CA ASP A 922 -95.83 -1.85 27.63
C ASP A 922 -95.25 -2.67 26.47
N ALA A 923 -94.07 -2.24 25.99
CA ALA A 923 -93.43 -2.83 24.84
C ALA A 923 -92.79 -4.17 25.20
N ASP A 924 -92.23 -4.33 26.40
CA ASP A 924 -91.56 -5.59 26.80
C ASP A 924 -92.53 -6.63 27.39
N GLY A 925 -93.79 -6.25 27.60
CA GLY A 925 -94.84 -7.12 28.12
C GLY A 925 -94.67 -7.45 29.60
N ASN A 926 -93.88 -6.66 30.35
CA ASN A 926 -93.61 -6.89 31.76
C ASN A 926 -94.74 -6.38 32.68
N GLY A 927 -95.76 -5.73 32.11
CA GLY A 927 -96.90 -5.19 32.84
C GLY A 927 -96.65 -3.82 33.47
N ALA A 928 -95.56 -3.13 33.15
CA ALA A 928 -95.29 -1.74 33.50
C ALA A 928 -95.06 -0.90 32.23
N VAL A 929 -95.03 0.42 32.38
CA VAL A 929 -94.62 1.33 31.29
C VAL A 929 -93.53 2.25 31.82
N ASP A 930 -92.28 1.88 31.54
CA ASP A 930 -91.09 2.57 32.02
C ASP A 930 -90.06 2.86 30.91
N HIS A 931 -88.81 3.12 31.31
CA HIS A 931 -87.72 3.40 30.38
C HIS A 931 -87.29 2.20 29.51
N HIS A 932 -87.54 0.96 29.93
CA HIS A 932 -87.28 -0.22 29.11
C HIS A 932 -88.19 -0.21 27.88
N ASP A 933 -89.47 0.09 28.06
CA ASP A 933 -90.42 0.19 26.95
C ASP A 933 -90.09 1.31 25.96
N LEU A 934 -89.60 2.43 26.50
CA LEU A 934 -89.09 3.53 25.67
C LEU A 934 -87.91 3.09 24.82
N SER A 935 -87.03 2.28 25.40
CA SER A 935 -85.82 1.80 24.74
C SER A 935 -86.18 0.84 23.60
N LEU A 936 -87.21 0.00 23.80
CA LEU A 936 -87.80 -0.83 22.75
C LEU A 936 -88.44 0.00 21.63
N TRP A 937 -89.22 1.04 21.97
CA TRP A 937 -89.77 1.95 20.98
C TRP A 937 -88.67 2.66 20.19
N GLN A 938 -87.63 3.17 20.86
CA GLN A 938 -86.49 3.81 20.20
C GLN A 938 -85.76 2.86 19.24
N ALA A 939 -85.64 1.59 19.61
CA ALA A 939 -85.01 0.56 18.78
C ALA A 939 -85.88 0.15 17.58
N GLN A 940 -87.20 0.14 17.72
CA GLN A 940 -88.13 -0.29 16.67
C GLN A 940 -88.67 0.86 15.82
N PHE A 941 -88.50 2.12 16.26
CA PHE A 941 -88.93 3.32 15.55
C PHE A 941 -88.29 3.39 14.17
N SER A 942 -89.05 2.95 13.18
CA SER A 942 -88.68 2.96 11.79
C SER A 942 -89.33 4.21 11.18
N GLY A 943 -88.73 5.36 11.49
CA GLY A 943 -89.11 6.63 10.86
C GLY A 943 -89.11 6.44 9.35
N VAL A 944 -90.31 6.52 8.74
CA VAL A 944 -90.55 6.41 7.30
C VAL A 944 -89.40 7.06 6.56
N ASN A 945 -88.71 6.27 5.73
CA ASN A 945 -87.61 6.69 4.86
C ASN A 945 -87.79 8.15 4.41
N ALA A 946 -87.13 9.08 5.10
CA ALA A 946 -86.69 10.28 4.43
C ALA A 946 -85.69 9.74 3.42
N SER A 947 -86.10 9.70 2.16
CA SER A 947 -85.18 9.54 1.05
C SER A 947 -83.99 10.44 1.36
N LYS A 948 -82.83 9.86 1.65
CA LYS A 948 -81.56 10.53 1.38
C LYS A 948 -81.54 10.69 -0.14
N PHE A 949 -82.23 11.72 -0.65
CA PHE A 949 -81.68 12.42 -1.79
C PHE A 949 -80.27 12.77 -1.36
N ALA A 950 -79.29 12.37 -2.15
CA ALA A 950 -77.97 12.97 -2.08
C ALA A 950 -78.22 14.48 -1.98
N VAL A 951 -77.92 15.05 -0.82
CA VAL A 951 -77.74 16.48 -0.71
C VAL A 951 -76.38 16.67 -1.37
N PRO A 952 -76.29 17.20 -2.60
CA PRO A 952 -74.98 17.51 -3.16
C PRO A 952 -74.53 18.75 -2.41
N GLU A 953 -73.63 18.61 -1.46
CA GLU A 953 -72.94 19.77 -0.91
C GLU A 953 -71.44 19.65 -1.12
N PRO A 954 -70.77 20.70 -1.64
CA PRO A 954 -71.27 22.07 -1.78
C PRO A 954 -71.21 22.60 -3.23
N ALA A 955 -72.33 23.19 -3.69
CA ALA A 955 -72.24 24.29 -4.67
C ALA A 955 -71.41 25.48 -4.15
N SER A 956 -71.05 25.49 -2.86
CA SER A 956 -70.01 26.34 -2.24
C SER A 956 -68.60 26.01 -2.73
N ALA A 957 -68.26 24.77 -3.14
CA ALA A 957 -66.98 24.46 -3.77
C ALA A 957 -66.95 24.95 -5.22
N ASN A 958 -68.08 24.88 -5.94
CA ASN A 958 -68.20 25.44 -7.30
C ASN A 958 -68.29 26.99 -7.30
N LEU A 959 -68.86 27.62 -6.26
CA LEU A 959 -68.83 29.07 -6.05
C LEU A 959 -67.47 29.56 -5.53
N LEU A 960 -66.74 28.76 -4.74
CA LEU A 960 -65.35 29.04 -4.36
C LEU A 960 -64.42 28.85 -5.58
N VAL A 961 -64.65 27.86 -6.43
CA VAL A 961 -63.92 27.67 -7.70
C VAL A 961 -64.28 28.78 -8.72
N LEU A 962 -65.52 29.26 -8.80
CA LEU A 962 -65.88 30.44 -9.62
C LEU A 962 -65.35 31.76 -9.03
N ALA A 963 -65.35 31.93 -7.71
CA ALA A 963 -64.82 33.13 -7.04
C ALA A 963 -63.29 33.17 -7.10
N VAL A 964 -62.61 32.03 -6.93
CA VAL A 964 -61.16 31.87 -7.12
C VAL A 964 -60.78 32.03 -8.59
N ALA A 965 -61.57 31.49 -9.54
CA ALA A 965 -61.36 31.70 -10.98
C ALA A 965 -61.61 33.17 -11.43
N CYS A 966 -62.56 33.88 -10.82
CA CYS A 966 -62.77 35.32 -11.07
C CYS A 966 -61.73 36.22 -10.37
N SER A 967 -61.16 35.82 -9.23
CA SER A 967 -60.05 36.55 -8.60
C SER A 967 -58.68 36.26 -9.25
N LEU A 968 -58.52 35.12 -9.94
CA LEU A 968 -57.32 34.77 -10.72
C LEU A 968 -57.32 35.38 -12.14
N ALA A 969 -58.46 35.82 -12.67
CA ALA A 969 -58.57 36.53 -13.96
C ALA A 969 -58.45 38.06 -13.86
N GLY A 970 -58.28 38.60 -12.65
CA GLY A 970 -58.39 40.04 -12.36
C GLY A 970 -57.15 40.66 -11.75
N ARG A 971 -56.13 40.91 -12.59
CA ARG A 971 -55.03 41.89 -12.41
C ARG A 971 -53.96 41.43 -11.41
N CYS A 972 -52.73 41.12 -11.82
CA CYS A 972 -51.77 41.92 -12.57
C CYS A 972 -50.58 41.01 -12.91
N SER A 973 -49.77 41.23 -13.93
CA SER A 973 -49.80 42.27 -14.95
C SER A 973 -49.17 41.68 -16.19
N ILE A 974 -48.24 42.35 -16.89
CA ILE A 974 -47.73 42.07 -18.25
C ILE A 974 -48.51 40.99 -18.98
N ASN A 975 -49.50 41.39 -19.77
CA ASN A 975 -49.72 40.72 -21.04
C ASN A 975 -49.52 39.17 -20.98
N ILE A 976 -50.26 38.31 -20.28
CA ILE A 976 -51.41 38.38 -19.35
C ILE A 976 -51.02 37.69 -17.97
N PHE A 977 -49.72 37.57 -17.63
CA PHE A 977 -49.00 36.92 -16.46
C PHE A 977 -49.30 35.42 -16.15
N ARG A 978 -48.36 34.45 -16.17
CA ARG A 978 -47.10 34.08 -15.42
C ARG A 978 -47.29 33.34 -14.07
N LYS A 979 -47.02 32.03 -14.10
CA LYS A 979 -46.16 31.32 -13.12
C LYS A 979 -44.74 31.34 -13.68
#